data_AF-A0A1S2RGE3-F1
#
_entry.id   AF-A0A1S2RGE3-F1
#
_cell.length_a   1.000
_cell.length_b   1.000
_cell.length_c   1.000
_cell.angle_alpha   90.00
_cell.angle_beta   90.00
_cell.angle_gamma   90.00
#
_symmetry.space_group_name_H-M   'P 1'
#
loop_
_entity.id
_entity.type
_entity.pdbx_description
1 polymer ?
#
loop_
_entity_poly.entity_id
_entity_poly.type
_entity_poly.pdbx_seq_one_letter_code
_entity_poly.pdbx_strand_id
1 'polypeptide(L)'
;MIPAKIDSISITTIREKGVESIVGWFDQHKQSFYTLGWSYLRNQLQMEELFYRSIIKVQKGLPRFKRETSFETWVTSIFIHTCRELSGDRSLQVSEESEQHKDLFNALDQLKEYEKEAVVLTYIKGISKEETAHLLQVTVEKMKEHLFFGIQSLRKEMGYGSSINGCNEYHKIYIDYLERALDRSKKIELEKHIYHCQDCQEDLGTFQDVMLTLLNLTERMEDFHVPSDFMENVKTRLAEKEKHKKLKIKKRRRMGIVLASVITLLIGIEVFTGAFTNLYYTWTEDDQQLRAFLQHDLSERLNLEAESNGVKIRIKGAVADNVQTLVFYEIEDTAKDNQFMINYDDGVSVENQYKIMKLETYPRQYPPDLKTDVNNKEKNVFHGKMSLPPMTTDNGTIKLKITKLQKLIRDSSDRNRFNPSGNIDFETGEWNFEIPVTKHPSVEYALAEKTKVEGVPIRFDKLTIAPTATILQFSVNNEQPEKRIEGLNVDNLEVNNKKVKADIYGSSSSDYNMNWNTFQTHFDPLFGEKPKEVNVQFKSVNLSLEDQKTIELDASMGYPQTFEYAGSIISVDKVEVGQTTNVVLSNHEIKNRSYESLQFDIVGDRENEIGSMGMDSEGVIVDKNGIEYNINNLPVAYEEIDQPRYFFTVLRIGLQSNNTGKKVIPKSLKINGYNTTKYLDDVVKISLK
;
A
#
# COMPACT_ATOMS: atom_id res chain seq x y z
N MET A 1 81.19 1.20 -29.62
CA MET A 1 80.37 1.66 -28.48
C MET A 1 78.98 1.07 -28.66
N ILE A 2 78.57 0.16 -27.79
CA ILE A 2 77.30 -0.58 -27.85
C ILE A 2 76.23 0.30 -27.18
N PRO A 3 75.10 0.65 -27.82
CA PRO A 3 74.03 1.35 -27.11
C PRO A 3 73.35 0.38 -26.15
N ALA A 4 73.22 0.81 -24.90
CA ALA A 4 72.62 0.05 -23.81
C ALA A 4 71.13 -0.23 -24.06
N LYS A 5 70.69 -1.46 -23.76
CA LYS A 5 69.28 -1.82 -23.55
C LYS A 5 68.68 -0.90 -22.48
N ILE A 6 67.91 0.11 -22.88
CA ILE A 6 67.08 0.91 -21.97
C ILE A 6 65.70 0.28 -21.97
N ASP A 7 65.51 -0.72 -21.10
CA ASP A 7 64.21 -1.28 -20.79
C ASP A 7 64.04 -1.17 -19.27
N SER A 8 63.68 0.03 -18.79
CA SER A 8 63.45 0.23 -17.36
C SER A 8 62.35 1.26 -17.05
N ILE A 9 61.16 1.03 -17.61
CA ILE A 9 59.94 1.38 -16.88
C ILE A 9 59.29 0.08 -16.44
N SER A 10 59.34 -0.23 -15.14
CA SER A 10 58.65 -1.39 -14.59
C SER A 10 57.15 -1.26 -14.87
N ILE A 11 56.57 -2.25 -15.55
CA ILE A 11 55.12 -2.38 -15.80
C ILE A 11 54.30 -2.20 -14.50
N THR A 12 54.91 -2.52 -13.36
CA THR A 12 54.39 -2.28 -12.01
C THR A 12 54.11 -0.79 -11.73
N THR A 13 55.01 0.12 -12.13
CA THR A 13 54.86 1.57 -11.96
C THR A 13 53.75 2.14 -12.83
N ILE A 14 53.55 1.60 -14.04
CA ILE A 14 52.45 1.99 -14.94
C ILE A 14 51.09 1.56 -14.38
N ARG A 15 51.03 0.42 -13.65
CA ARG A 15 49.80 -0.04 -12.99
C ARG A 15 49.42 0.81 -11.77
N GLU A 16 50.39 1.37 -11.05
CA GLU A 16 50.15 2.14 -9.81
C GLU A 16 49.80 3.62 -10.05
N LYS A 17 50.40 4.27 -11.06
CA LYS A 17 50.26 5.71 -11.31
C LYS A 17 49.23 6.09 -12.39
N GLY A 18 48.50 5.12 -12.94
CA GLY A 18 47.35 5.37 -13.82
C GLY A 18 47.69 6.03 -15.17
N VAL A 19 46.88 7.01 -15.60
CA VAL A 19 46.98 7.66 -16.93
C VAL A 19 48.30 8.40 -17.11
N GLU A 20 48.81 9.04 -16.07
CA GLU A 20 49.99 9.90 -16.14
C GLU A 20 51.25 9.11 -16.54
N SER A 21 51.39 7.87 -16.06
CA SER A 21 52.51 7.01 -16.46
C SER A 21 52.40 6.48 -17.88
N ILE A 22 51.19 6.25 -18.40
CA ILE A 22 51.00 5.88 -19.82
C ILE A 22 51.35 7.07 -20.71
N VAL A 23 50.89 8.26 -20.36
CA VAL A 23 51.22 9.50 -21.08
C VAL A 23 52.73 9.74 -21.07
N GLY A 24 53.39 9.59 -19.92
CA GLY A 24 54.85 9.73 -19.82
C GLY A 24 55.61 8.74 -20.69
N TRP A 25 55.14 7.49 -20.79
CA TRP A 25 55.73 6.48 -21.69
C TRP A 25 55.58 6.87 -23.17
N PHE A 26 54.40 7.36 -23.58
CA PHE A 26 54.18 7.87 -24.95
C PHE A 26 55.03 9.10 -25.25
N ASP A 27 55.25 9.99 -24.28
CA ASP A 27 56.12 11.18 -24.43
C ASP A 27 57.60 10.78 -24.64
N GLN A 28 58.07 9.73 -23.95
CA GLN A 28 59.42 9.19 -24.14
C GLN A 28 59.62 8.53 -25.51
N HIS A 29 58.60 7.83 -26.02
CA HIS A 29 58.66 7.14 -27.31
C HIS A 29 58.05 7.98 -28.45
N LYS A 30 57.79 9.27 -28.21
CA LYS A 30 56.99 10.12 -29.11
C LYS A 30 57.56 10.18 -30.52
N GLN A 31 58.88 10.30 -30.67
CA GLN A 31 59.51 10.40 -31.99
C GLN A 31 59.20 9.15 -32.82
N SER A 32 59.45 7.97 -32.25
CA SER A 32 59.23 6.69 -32.93
C SER A 32 57.76 6.45 -33.28
N PHE A 33 56.82 6.72 -32.36
CA PHE A 33 55.39 6.56 -32.63
C PHE A 33 54.84 7.65 -33.55
N TYR A 34 55.42 8.84 -33.54
CA TYR A 34 55.03 9.92 -34.42
C TYR A 34 55.46 9.62 -35.86
N THR A 35 56.71 9.19 -36.08
CA THR A 35 57.22 8.65 -37.35
C THR A 35 56.34 7.51 -37.86
N LEU A 36 56.00 6.55 -36.99
CA LEU A 36 55.12 5.45 -37.33
C LEU A 36 53.73 5.94 -37.75
N GLY A 37 53.12 6.84 -36.98
CA GLY A 37 51.80 7.40 -37.27
C GLY A 37 51.79 8.21 -38.57
N TRP A 38 52.88 8.93 -38.86
CA TRP A 38 53.01 9.74 -40.08
C TRP A 38 52.99 8.92 -41.37
N SER A 39 53.45 7.67 -41.31
CA SER A 39 53.29 6.75 -42.45
C SER A 39 51.83 6.36 -42.75
N TYR A 40 50.88 6.67 -41.85
CA TYR A 40 49.44 6.42 -42.04
C TYR A 40 48.60 7.68 -42.10
N LEU A 41 48.95 8.71 -41.32
CA LEU A 41 48.16 9.92 -41.11
C LEU A 41 49.06 11.15 -41.35
N ARG A 42 48.70 11.98 -42.32
CA ARG A 42 49.52 13.13 -42.76
C ARG A 42 49.02 14.47 -42.22
N ASN A 43 48.40 14.44 -41.05
CA ASN A 43 47.77 15.60 -40.46
C ASN A 43 48.03 15.62 -38.95
N GLN A 44 48.52 16.77 -38.47
CA GLN A 44 48.78 17.04 -37.07
C GLN A 44 47.58 16.73 -36.15
N LEU A 45 46.37 17.15 -36.53
CA LEU A 45 45.16 16.91 -35.73
C LEU A 45 44.80 15.42 -35.66
N GLN A 46 45.01 14.68 -36.76
CA GLN A 46 44.81 13.24 -36.78
C GLN A 46 45.89 12.51 -35.98
N MET A 47 47.12 13.02 -35.97
CA MET A 47 48.20 12.52 -35.12
C MET A 47 47.88 12.72 -33.64
N GLU A 48 47.34 13.89 -33.25
CA GLU A 48 46.90 14.14 -31.87
C GLU A 48 45.74 13.21 -31.48
N GLU A 49 44.79 12.98 -32.39
CA GLU A 49 43.69 12.01 -32.20
C GLU A 49 44.21 10.58 -32.04
N LEU A 50 45.17 10.18 -32.86
CA LEU A 50 45.81 8.87 -32.82
C LEU A 50 46.46 8.62 -31.46
N PHE A 51 47.27 9.56 -30.97
CA PHE A 51 47.91 9.46 -29.65
C PHE A 51 46.86 9.44 -28.53
N TYR A 52 45.86 10.33 -28.56
CA TYR A 52 44.79 10.36 -27.57
C TYR A 52 44.00 9.05 -27.50
N ARG A 53 43.57 8.50 -28.64
CA ARG A 53 42.84 7.21 -28.70
C ARG A 53 43.70 6.05 -28.24
N SER A 54 44.96 6.03 -28.67
CA SER A 54 45.93 4.99 -28.30
C SER A 54 46.14 4.96 -26.79
N ILE A 55 46.38 6.11 -26.16
CA ILE A 55 46.55 6.24 -24.70
C ILE A 55 45.31 5.72 -23.95
N ILE A 56 44.09 6.06 -24.40
CA ILE A 56 42.86 5.59 -23.78
C ILE A 56 42.68 4.07 -23.95
N LYS A 57 42.98 3.52 -25.12
CA LYS A 57 42.88 2.07 -25.38
C LYS A 57 43.90 1.30 -24.54
N VAL A 58 45.13 1.79 -24.45
CA VAL A 58 46.18 1.26 -23.57
C VAL A 58 45.70 1.30 -22.12
N GLN A 59 45.17 2.42 -21.63
CA GLN A 59 44.63 2.53 -20.27
C GLN A 59 43.56 1.48 -19.97
N LYS A 60 42.60 1.27 -20.89
CA LYS A 60 41.52 0.29 -20.72
C LYS A 60 42.02 -1.15 -20.83
N GLY A 61 43.01 -1.41 -21.68
CA GLY A 61 43.58 -2.73 -21.94
C GLY A 61 44.62 -3.17 -20.90
N LEU A 62 45.25 -2.23 -20.20
CA LEU A 62 46.36 -2.48 -19.27
C LEU A 62 46.05 -3.54 -18.19
N PRO A 63 44.85 -3.59 -17.56
CA PRO A 63 44.52 -4.63 -16.59
C PRO A 63 44.54 -6.06 -17.17
N ARG A 64 44.39 -6.20 -18.50
CA ARG A 64 44.31 -7.49 -19.21
C ARG A 64 45.60 -7.87 -19.95
N PHE A 65 46.62 -7.02 -19.93
CA PHE A 65 47.89 -7.26 -20.62
C PHE A 65 48.68 -8.43 -19.99
N LYS A 66 49.12 -9.39 -20.82
CA LYS A 66 49.92 -10.58 -20.46
C LYS A 66 51.37 -10.42 -20.92
N ARG A 67 52.35 -10.88 -20.15
CA ARG A 67 53.82 -10.72 -20.40
C ARG A 67 54.40 -11.59 -21.54
N GLU A 68 53.56 -12.08 -22.46
CA GLU A 68 54.00 -12.93 -23.58
C GLU A 68 54.66 -12.12 -24.70
N THR A 69 54.41 -10.81 -24.76
CA THR A 69 55.04 -9.86 -25.69
C THR A 69 55.60 -8.66 -24.92
N SER A 70 56.56 -7.94 -25.50
CA SER A 70 57.07 -6.70 -24.90
C SER A 70 55.95 -5.65 -24.80
N PHE A 71 56.05 -4.75 -23.82
CA PHE A 71 55.06 -3.68 -23.66
C PHE A 71 55.02 -2.78 -24.90
N GLU A 72 56.17 -2.48 -25.49
CA GLU A 72 56.27 -1.67 -26.70
C GLU A 72 55.61 -2.37 -27.91
N THR A 73 55.83 -3.66 -28.10
CA THR A 73 55.20 -4.44 -29.18
C THR A 73 53.67 -4.45 -29.02
N TRP A 74 53.17 -4.61 -27.79
CA TRP A 74 51.74 -4.56 -27.50
C TRP A 74 51.14 -3.17 -27.75
N VAL A 75 51.79 -2.10 -27.29
CA VAL A 75 51.34 -0.74 -27.57
C VAL A 75 51.38 -0.45 -29.07
N THR A 76 52.42 -0.91 -29.79
CA THR A 76 52.51 -0.82 -31.25
C THR A 76 51.33 -1.49 -31.93
N SER A 77 50.90 -2.67 -31.47
CA SER A 77 49.70 -3.33 -32.01
C SER A 77 48.42 -2.50 -31.86
N ILE A 78 48.24 -1.86 -30.68
CA ILE A 78 47.09 -0.96 -30.42
C ILE A 78 47.19 0.29 -31.28
N PHE A 79 48.40 0.81 -31.45
CA PHE A 79 48.67 2.01 -32.23
C PHE A 79 48.37 1.79 -33.72
N ILE A 80 48.88 0.71 -34.31
CA ILE A 80 48.59 0.32 -35.72
C ILE A 80 47.09 0.11 -35.92
N HIS A 81 46.42 -0.62 -35.03
CA HIS A 81 44.96 -0.78 -35.12
C HIS A 81 44.23 0.57 -35.07
N THR A 82 44.74 1.52 -34.28
CA THR A 82 44.15 2.87 -34.20
C THR A 82 44.47 3.69 -35.46
N CYS A 83 45.64 3.52 -36.08
CA CYS A 83 45.94 4.07 -37.40
C CYS A 83 44.93 3.59 -38.45
N ARG A 84 44.64 2.28 -38.50
CA ARG A 84 43.65 1.69 -39.44
C ARG A 84 42.24 2.27 -39.26
N GLU A 85 41.81 2.42 -38.01
CA GLU A 85 40.51 3.04 -37.71
C GLU A 85 40.42 4.49 -38.19
N LEU A 86 41.51 5.26 -38.07
CA LEU A 86 41.54 6.67 -38.45
C LEU A 86 41.77 6.86 -39.96
N SER A 87 42.50 5.98 -40.63
CA SER A 87 42.72 6.04 -42.07
C SER A 87 41.46 5.68 -42.88
N GLY A 88 40.57 4.85 -42.33
CA GLY A 88 39.27 4.51 -42.95
C GLY A 88 38.17 5.58 -42.80
N ASP A 89 38.34 6.56 -41.91
CA ASP A 89 37.34 7.59 -41.61
C ASP A 89 37.45 8.77 -42.58
N ARG A 90 36.62 8.79 -43.63
CA ARG A 90 36.59 9.84 -44.67
C ARG A 90 36.14 11.23 -44.16
N SER A 91 35.71 11.36 -42.91
CA SER A 91 35.16 12.62 -42.36
C SER A 91 36.21 13.68 -41.99
N LEU A 92 37.50 13.37 -42.08
CA LEU A 92 38.60 14.22 -41.60
C LEU A 92 39.67 14.54 -42.66
N GLN A 93 39.39 14.33 -43.96
CA GLN A 93 40.33 14.71 -45.02
C GLN A 93 40.33 16.23 -45.22
N VAL A 94 41.38 16.90 -44.73
CA VAL A 94 41.70 18.30 -45.01
C VAL A 94 43.11 18.37 -45.62
N SER A 95 43.26 19.28 -46.59
CA SER A 95 44.42 19.53 -47.46
C SER A 95 45.79 19.46 -46.77
N GLU A 96 46.74 18.84 -47.47
CA GLU A 96 48.13 18.63 -47.05
C GLU A 96 48.92 19.94 -46.90
N GLU A 97 49.64 20.10 -45.78
CA GLU A 97 50.75 21.05 -45.62
C GLU A 97 52.05 20.27 -45.34
N SER A 98 52.88 20.10 -46.37
CA SER A 98 54.36 20.07 -46.33
C SER A 98 54.92 19.46 -47.64
N GLU A 99 55.81 20.18 -48.31
CA GLU A 99 56.31 19.81 -49.66
C GLU A 99 57.56 18.91 -49.68
N GLN A 100 58.22 18.65 -48.54
CA GLN A 100 59.60 18.13 -48.56
C GLN A 100 59.77 16.61 -48.43
N HIS A 101 58.70 15.82 -48.22
CA HIS A 101 58.79 14.36 -48.05
C HIS A 101 57.79 13.55 -48.91
N LYS A 102 57.18 14.18 -49.93
CA LYS A 102 56.03 13.65 -50.67
C LYS A 102 56.27 12.27 -51.30
N ASP A 103 57.40 12.04 -51.95
CA ASP A 103 57.51 10.92 -52.90
C ASP A 103 57.43 9.53 -52.26
N LEU A 104 58.14 9.29 -51.15
CA LEU A 104 58.15 7.96 -50.51
C LEU A 104 56.90 7.69 -49.67
N PHE A 105 56.39 8.67 -48.93
CA PHE A 105 55.14 8.48 -48.20
C PHE A 105 53.94 8.34 -49.17
N ASN A 106 53.97 9.05 -50.31
CA ASN A 106 52.98 8.85 -51.38
C ASN A 106 53.03 7.42 -51.89
N ALA A 107 54.23 6.91 -52.15
CA ALA A 107 54.42 5.53 -52.56
C ALA A 107 53.90 4.56 -51.49
N LEU A 108 54.20 4.77 -50.20
CA LEU A 108 53.71 3.95 -49.09
C LEU A 108 52.18 3.92 -48.98
N ASP A 109 51.48 4.99 -49.35
CA ASP A 109 50.01 5.04 -49.33
C ASP A 109 49.36 4.24 -50.46
N GLN A 110 50.08 3.98 -51.55
CA GLN A 110 49.59 3.15 -52.66
C GLN A 110 49.79 1.64 -52.42
N LEU A 111 50.56 1.27 -51.39
CA LEU A 111 50.77 -0.13 -51.03
C LEU A 111 49.49 -0.74 -50.46
N LYS A 112 49.31 -2.04 -50.70
CA LYS A 112 48.28 -2.81 -49.99
C LYS A 112 48.62 -2.85 -48.50
N GLU A 113 47.60 -2.89 -47.66
CA GLU A 113 47.73 -2.75 -46.20
C GLU A 113 48.77 -3.72 -45.59
N TYR A 114 48.74 -5.00 -45.97
CA TYR A 114 49.68 -6.00 -45.49
C TYR A 114 51.13 -5.79 -45.98
N GLU A 115 51.31 -5.20 -47.17
CA GLU A 115 52.63 -4.85 -47.74
C GLU A 115 53.20 -3.62 -47.02
N LYS A 116 52.34 -2.60 -46.85
CA LYS A 116 52.65 -1.37 -46.15
C LYS A 116 53.07 -1.64 -44.71
N GLU A 117 52.29 -2.43 -43.98
CA GLU A 117 52.58 -2.79 -42.59
C GLU A 117 53.87 -3.59 -42.45
N ALA A 118 54.12 -4.51 -43.37
CA ALA A 118 55.35 -5.28 -43.35
C ALA A 118 56.58 -4.36 -43.49
N VAL A 119 56.54 -3.45 -44.47
CA VAL A 119 57.62 -2.48 -44.74
C VAL A 119 57.78 -1.48 -43.59
N VAL A 120 56.69 -0.87 -43.13
CA VAL A 120 56.71 0.16 -42.10
C VAL A 120 57.18 -0.41 -40.75
N LEU A 121 56.68 -1.58 -40.33
CA LEU A 121 57.08 -2.15 -39.04
C LEU A 121 58.54 -2.62 -39.05
N THR A 122 59.02 -3.16 -40.17
CA THR A 122 60.39 -3.70 -40.28
C THR A 122 61.43 -2.61 -40.50
N TYR A 123 61.21 -1.71 -41.47
CA TYR A 123 62.23 -0.74 -41.88
C TYR A 123 62.07 0.65 -41.24
N ILE A 124 60.85 1.06 -40.91
CA ILE A 124 60.60 2.39 -40.31
C ILE A 124 60.55 2.31 -38.78
N LYS A 125 59.80 1.36 -38.22
CA LYS A 125 59.73 1.16 -36.76
C LYS A 125 60.91 0.34 -36.23
N GLY A 126 61.57 -0.46 -37.07
CA GLY A 126 62.75 -1.23 -36.71
C GLY A 126 62.47 -2.52 -35.92
N ILE A 127 61.26 -3.07 -36.03
CA ILE A 127 60.88 -4.33 -35.37
C ILE A 127 61.46 -5.50 -36.16
N SER A 128 61.92 -6.55 -35.47
CA SER A 128 62.41 -7.77 -36.12
C SER A 128 61.32 -8.42 -36.97
N LYS A 129 61.72 -9.22 -37.97
CA LYS A 129 60.76 -9.90 -38.87
C LYS A 129 59.92 -10.91 -38.10
N GLU A 130 60.52 -11.56 -37.11
CA GLU A 130 59.89 -12.53 -36.24
C GLU A 130 58.81 -11.88 -35.36
N GLU A 131 59.12 -10.74 -34.74
CA GLU A 131 58.15 -9.99 -33.93
C GLU A 131 57.07 -9.34 -34.79
N THR A 132 57.42 -8.86 -35.99
CA THR A 132 56.44 -8.30 -36.93
C THR A 132 55.48 -9.38 -37.43
N ALA A 133 55.99 -10.57 -37.76
CA ALA A 133 55.18 -11.72 -38.14
C ALA A 133 54.21 -12.11 -37.01
N HIS A 134 54.69 -12.10 -35.76
CA HIS A 134 53.84 -12.34 -34.59
C HIS A 134 52.76 -11.25 -34.41
N LEU A 135 53.11 -9.96 -34.57
CA LEU A 135 52.18 -8.84 -34.45
C LEU A 135 51.08 -8.89 -35.53
N LEU A 136 51.47 -9.21 -36.77
CA LEU A 136 50.57 -9.32 -37.92
C LEU A 136 49.85 -10.68 -38.02
N GLN A 137 50.18 -11.63 -37.13
CA GLN A 137 49.63 -12.99 -37.10
C GLN A 137 49.85 -13.77 -38.42
N VAL A 138 51.06 -13.68 -38.98
CA VAL A 138 51.49 -14.39 -40.20
C VAL A 138 52.75 -15.21 -39.93
N THR A 139 53.11 -16.15 -40.81
CA THR A 139 54.40 -16.88 -40.69
C THR A 139 55.57 -16.00 -41.12
N VAL A 140 56.79 -16.31 -40.67
CA VAL A 140 58.00 -15.56 -41.07
C VAL A 140 58.22 -15.60 -42.58
N GLU A 141 57.91 -16.72 -43.23
CA GLU A 141 57.97 -16.86 -44.68
C GLU A 141 56.97 -15.94 -45.38
N LYS A 142 55.74 -15.86 -44.87
CA LYS A 142 54.70 -14.96 -45.38
C LYS A 142 55.08 -13.50 -45.16
N MET A 143 55.71 -13.19 -44.04
CA MET A 143 56.25 -11.87 -43.75
C MET A 143 57.35 -11.46 -44.74
N LYS A 144 58.30 -12.35 -45.05
CA LYS A 144 59.32 -12.12 -46.10
C LYS A 144 58.71 -11.90 -47.48
N GLU A 145 57.65 -12.65 -47.80
CA GLU A 145 56.89 -12.46 -49.04
C GLU A 145 56.20 -11.08 -49.08
N HIS A 146 55.58 -10.65 -47.98
CA HIS A 146 54.98 -9.31 -47.88
C HIS A 146 56.01 -8.18 -48.00
N LEU A 147 57.19 -8.34 -47.40
CA LEU A 147 58.30 -7.40 -47.56
C LEU A 147 58.76 -7.31 -49.02
N PHE A 148 58.92 -8.46 -49.67
CA PHE A 148 59.33 -8.50 -51.08
C PHE A 148 58.33 -7.76 -51.97
N PHE A 149 57.03 -8.06 -51.82
CA PHE A 149 55.99 -7.37 -52.58
C PHE A 149 55.88 -5.88 -52.20
N GLY A 150 56.07 -5.52 -50.93
CA GLY A 150 56.06 -4.12 -50.50
C GLY A 150 57.19 -3.31 -51.12
N ILE A 151 58.43 -3.83 -51.11
CA ILE A 151 59.58 -3.17 -51.75
C ILE A 151 59.35 -3.08 -53.27
N GLN A 152 58.78 -4.11 -53.89
CA GLN A 152 58.46 -4.11 -55.31
C GLN A 152 57.37 -3.10 -55.69
N SER A 153 56.30 -3.01 -54.88
CA SER A 153 55.24 -2.01 -55.02
C SER A 153 55.83 -0.60 -54.87
N LEU A 154 56.69 -0.37 -53.87
CA LEU A 154 57.38 0.91 -53.70
C LEU A 154 58.26 1.27 -54.90
N ARG A 155 59.03 0.30 -55.42
CA ARG A 155 59.85 0.49 -56.61
C ARG A 155 59.03 1.01 -57.79
N LYS A 156 57.85 0.43 -58.00
CA LYS A 156 56.92 0.83 -59.07
C LYS A 156 56.44 2.27 -58.86
N GLU A 157 56.01 2.61 -57.65
CA GLU A 157 55.46 3.93 -57.32
C GLU A 157 56.52 5.03 -57.31
N MET A 158 57.79 4.68 -57.01
CA MET A 158 58.93 5.60 -57.06
C MET A 158 59.47 5.84 -58.49
N GLY A 159 58.83 5.28 -59.53
CA GLY A 159 59.14 5.58 -60.93
C GLY A 159 60.27 4.76 -61.56
N TYR A 160 60.77 3.71 -60.90
CA TYR A 160 61.82 2.83 -61.44
C TYR A 160 61.34 1.86 -62.55
N GLY A 161 60.06 1.93 -62.97
CA GLY A 161 59.50 1.11 -64.04
C GLY A 161 58.87 -0.22 -63.56
N SER A 162 57.84 -0.69 -64.27
CA SER A 162 57.01 -1.86 -63.90
C SER A 162 57.46 -3.20 -64.50
N SER A 163 58.57 -3.24 -65.22
CA SER A 163 59.04 -4.46 -65.88
C SER A 163 59.97 -5.24 -64.95
N ILE A 164 59.44 -6.29 -64.33
CA ILE A 164 60.23 -7.32 -63.65
C ILE A 164 61.00 -8.06 -64.74
N ASN A 165 62.25 -7.67 -64.96
CA ASN A 165 63.09 -8.32 -65.98
C ASN A 165 63.96 -9.43 -65.37
N GLY A 166 64.09 -9.45 -64.02
CA GLY A 166 64.83 -10.48 -63.30
C GLY A 166 64.18 -11.88 -63.36
N CYS A 167 65.01 -12.90 -63.18
CA CYS A 167 64.61 -14.30 -63.12
C CYS A 167 63.87 -14.60 -61.79
N ASN A 168 62.60 -15.01 -61.89
CA ASN A 168 61.69 -15.25 -60.75
C ASN A 168 62.22 -16.19 -59.65
N GLU A 169 63.11 -17.12 -60.00
CA GLU A 169 63.69 -18.07 -59.03
C GLU A 169 64.56 -17.39 -57.97
N TYR A 170 65.15 -16.23 -58.26
CA TYR A 170 66.05 -15.50 -57.35
C TYR A 170 65.35 -14.40 -56.54
N HIS A 171 64.16 -13.96 -56.92
CA HIS A 171 63.41 -12.91 -56.21
C HIS A 171 63.24 -13.20 -54.71
N LYS A 172 62.95 -14.46 -54.36
CA LYS A 172 62.69 -14.87 -52.97
C LYS A 172 63.91 -14.80 -52.05
N ILE A 173 65.11 -14.66 -52.60
CA ILE A 173 66.36 -14.62 -51.83
C ILE A 173 67.01 -13.23 -51.79
N TYR A 174 66.43 -12.21 -52.44
CA TYR A 174 66.99 -10.86 -52.50
C TYR A 174 67.15 -10.21 -51.13
N ILE A 175 66.11 -10.26 -50.30
CA ILE A 175 66.13 -9.68 -48.95
C ILE A 175 67.22 -10.35 -48.10
N ASP A 176 67.25 -11.69 -48.08
CA ASP A 176 68.23 -12.46 -47.32
C ASP A 176 69.66 -12.23 -47.85
N TYR A 177 69.84 -11.99 -49.15
CA TYR A 177 71.12 -11.64 -49.75
C TYR A 177 71.60 -10.25 -49.32
N LEU A 178 70.76 -9.22 -49.44
CA LEU A 178 71.10 -7.83 -49.11
C LEU A 178 71.36 -7.64 -47.61
N GLU A 179 70.66 -8.39 -46.75
CA GLU A 179 70.88 -8.40 -45.31
C GLU A 179 72.02 -9.32 -44.85
N ARG A 180 72.71 -9.99 -45.78
CA ARG A 180 73.81 -10.93 -45.50
C ARG A 180 73.40 -12.14 -44.66
N ALA A 181 72.14 -12.55 -44.76
CA ALA A 181 71.54 -13.70 -44.07
C ALA A 181 71.39 -14.95 -44.95
N LEU A 182 71.73 -14.85 -46.25
CA LEU A 182 71.62 -15.95 -47.21
C LEU A 182 72.73 -17.01 -47.03
N ASP A 183 72.37 -18.29 -47.14
CA ASP A 183 73.32 -19.41 -47.11
C ASP A 183 74.41 -19.29 -48.19
N ARG A 184 75.63 -19.75 -47.86
CA ARG A 184 76.80 -19.63 -48.73
C ARG A 184 76.62 -20.29 -50.10
N SER A 185 75.95 -21.44 -50.18
CA SER A 185 75.71 -22.13 -51.46
C SER A 185 74.81 -21.31 -52.37
N LYS A 186 73.67 -20.86 -51.84
CA LYS A 186 72.69 -20.04 -52.58
C LYS A 186 73.24 -18.67 -52.96
N LYS A 187 74.07 -18.09 -52.10
CA LYS A 187 74.78 -16.83 -52.39
C LYS A 187 75.69 -16.95 -53.62
N ILE A 188 76.50 -18.00 -53.69
CA ILE A 188 77.40 -18.23 -54.83
C ILE A 188 76.60 -18.46 -56.13
N GLU A 189 75.48 -19.19 -56.05
CA GLU A 189 74.59 -19.40 -57.21
C GLU A 189 74.01 -18.07 -57.72
N LEU A 190 73.50 -17.24 -56.81
CA LEU A 190 72.97 -15.91 -57.15
C LEU A 190 74.03 -14.99 -57.76
N GLU A 191 75.23 -14.90 -57.16
CA GLU A 191 76.32 -14.06 -57.66
C GLU A 191 76.81 -14.50 -59.05
N LYS A 192 76.90 -15.82 -59.30
CA LYS A 192 77.19 -16.36 -60.64
C LYS A 192 76.13 -15.97 -61.66
N HIS A 193 74.86 -16.00 -61.26
CA HIS A 193 73.74 -15.64 -62.14
C HIS A 193 73.74 -14.15 -62.45
N ILE A 194 73.86 -13.28 -61.44
CA ILE A 194 73.90 -11.81 -61.60
C ILE A 194 75.04 -11.39 -62.52
N TYR A 195 76.20 -12.05 -62.45
CA TYR A 195 77.32 -11.75 -63.35
C TYR A 195 77.01 -11.99 -64.84
N HIS A 196 76.07 -12.89 -65.15
CA HIS A 196 75.72 -13.26 -66.53
C HIS A 196 74.33 -12.80 -66.97
N CYS A 197 73.53 -12.21 -66.07
CA CYS A 197 72.16 -11.78 -66.34
C CYS A 197 72.01 -10.30 -66.00
N GLN A 198 72.07 -9.46 -67.03
CA GLN A 198 71.92 -8.00 -66.91
C GLN A 198 70.59 -7.63 -66.26
N ASP A 199 69.52 -8.36 -66.58
CA ASP A 199 68.20 -8.09 -66.04
C ASP A 199 68.12 -8.34 -64.51
N CYS A 200 68.75 -9.41 -64.00
CA CYS A 200 68.85 -9.66 -62.55
C CYS A 200 69.79 -8.69 -61.85
N GLN A 201 70.81 -8.18 -62.53
CA GLN A 201 71.71 -7.17 -61.99
C GLN A 201 70.97 -5.84 -61.78
N GLU A 202 70.19 -5.40 -62.76
CA GLU A 202 69.37 -4.19 -62.68
C GLU A 202 68.20 -4.35 -61.70
N ASP A 203 67.52 -5.51 -61.70
CA ASP A 203 66.40 -5.80 -60.81
C ASP A 203 66.85 -5.81 -59.33
N LEU A 204 67.98 -6.45 -59.01
CA LEU A 204 68.55 -6.44 -57.66
C LEU A 204 69.08 -5.05 -57.27
N GLY A 205 69.69 -4.30 -58.19
CA GLY A 205 70.20 -2.96 -57.94
C GLY A 205 69.08 -1.99 -57.56
N THR A 206 68.00 -1.95 -58.33
CA THR A 206 66.82 -1.12 -58.01
C THR A 206 66.12 -1.57 -56.74
N PHE A 207 66.07 -2.88 -56.46
CA PHE A 207 65.54 -3.41 -55.20
C PHE A 207 66.38 -2.96 -53.99
N GLN A 208 67.71 -2.96 -54.14
CA GLN A 208 68.64 -2.44 -53.14
C GLN A 208 68.48 -0.94 -52.91
N ASP A 209 68.31 -0.14 -53.97
CA ASP A 209 68.10 1.32 -53.86
C ASP A 209 66.84 1.66 -53.07
N VAL A 210 65.73 0.94 -53.30
CA VAL A 210 64.49 1.12 -52.54
C VAL A 210 64.68 0.71 -51.07
N MET A 211 65.36 -0.41 -50.80
CA MET A 211 65.68 -0.82 -49.43
C MET A 211 66.57 0.21 -48.70
N LEU A 212 67.59 0.75 -49.36
CA LEU A 212 68.44 1.79 -48.80
C LEU A 212 67.66 3.08 -48.57
N THR A 213 66.73 3.43 -49.46
CA THR A 213 65.85 4.59 -49.27
C THR A 213 64.97 4.42 -48.03
N LEU A 214 64.41 3.22 -47.80
CA LEU A 214 63.63 2.91 -46.60
C LEU A 214 64.46 2.96 -45.31
N LEU A 215 65.72 2.48 -45.33
CA LEU A 215 66.62 2.54 -44.17
C LEU A 215 67.06 3.98 -43.87
N ASN A 216 67.44 4.74 -44.90
CA ASN A 216 67.83 6.14 -44.77
C ASN A 216 66.66 7.05 -44.40
N LEU A 217 65.42 6.62 -44.65
CA LEU A 217 64.23 7.35 -44.22
C LEU A 217 64.20 7.48 -42.69
N THR A 218 64.59 6.45 -41.96
CA THR A 218 64.67 6.49 -40.49
C THR A 218 65.69 7.52 -40.01
N GLU A 219 66.87 7.60 -40.66
CA GLU A 219 67.89 8.63 -40.38
C GLU A 219 67.40 10.04 -40.74
N ARG A 220 66.75 10.21 -41.90
CA ARG A 220 66.16 11.50 -42.33
C ARG A 220 64.94 11.91 -41.50
N MET A 221 64.31 10.96 -40.80
CA MET A 221 63.18 11.22 -39.91
C MET A 221 63.59 11.53 -38.47
N GLU A 222 64.86 11.37 -38.10
CA GLU A 222 65.38 11.94 -36.85
C GLU A 222 65.30 13.48 -36.86
N ASP A 223 65.32 14.10 -38.06
CA ASP A 223 65.14 15.54 -38.27
C ASP A 223 63.65 15.99 -38.28
N PHE A 224 62.69 15.06 -38.25
CA PHE A 224 61.27 15.39 -38.27
C PHE A 224 60.83 15.90 -36.89
N HIS A 225 60.77 17.22 -36.71
CA HIS A 225 60.49 17.83 -35.41
C HIS A 225 59.00 17.62 -35.03
N VAL A 226 58.73 16.75 -34.05
CA VAL A 226 57.41 16.67 -33.40
C VAL A 226 57.11 18.04 -32.79
N PRO A 227 55.99 18.72 -33.12
CA PRO A 227 55.70 20.04 -32.58
C PRO A 227 55.76 20.06 -31.04
N SER A 228 56.37 21.09 -30.47
CA SER A 228 56.66 21.17 -29.02
C SER A 228 55.41 20.97 -28.16
N ASP A 229 54.27 21.46 -28.65
CA ASP A 229 53.01 21.52 -27.90
C ASP A 229 52.13 20.28 -28.16
N PHE A 230 52.57 19.34 -29.02
CA PHE A 230 51.78 18.18 -29.44
C PHE A 230 51.30 17.32 -28.25
N MET A 231 52.22 16.92 -27.38
CA MET A 231 51.86 16.11 -26.20
C MET A 231 51.09 16.93 -25.15
N GLU A 232 51.22 18.26 -25.13
CA GLU A 232 50.46 19.15 -24.25
C GLU A 232 48.99 19.23 -24.67
N ASN A 233 48.71 19.32 -25.98
CA ASN A 233 47.36 19.25 -26.53
C ASN A 233 46.68 17.93 -26.17
N VAL A 234 47.37 16.80 -26.35
CA VAL A 234 46.87 15.47 -25.98
C VAL A 234 46.59 15.36 -24.47
N LYS A 235 47.51 15.88 -23.62
CA LYS A 235 47.35 15.92 -22.15
C LYS A 235 46.13 16.74 -21.73
N THR A 236 45.95 17.94 -22.29
CA THR A 236 44.83 18.84 -21.99
C THR A 236 43.50 18.16 -22.27
N ARG A 237 43.40 17.50 -23.42
CA ARG A 237 42.18 16.82 -23.85
C ARG A 237 41.83 15.59 -23.00
N LEU A 238 42.84 14.87 -22.48
CA LEU A 238 42.63 13.81 -21.49
C LEU A 238 42.06 14.36 -20.18
N ALA A 239 42.58 15.49 -19.69
CA ALA A 239 42.15 16.11 -18.44
C ALA A 239 40.70 16.64 -18.49
N GLU A 240 40.29 17.25 -19.60
CA GLU A 240 38.90 17.73 -19.79
C GLU A 240 37.88 16.59 -19.69
N LYS A 241 38.19 15.44 -20.30
CA LYS A 241 37.32 14.25 -20.26
C LYS A 241 37.14 13.73 -18.83
N GLU A 242 38.21 13.72 -18.04
CA GLU A 242 38.14 13.30 -16.63
C GLU A 242 37.29 14.26 -15.77
N LYS A 243 37.43 15.57 -16.01
CA LYS A 243 36.62 16.60 -15.32
C LYS A 243 35.13 16.42 -15.59
N HIS A 244 34.74 16.18 -16.85
CA HIS A 244 33.35 15.89 -17.20
C HIS A 244 32.81 14.61 -16.54
N LYS A 245 33.64 13.57 -16.42
CA LYS A 245 33.26 12.32 -15.72
C LYS A 245 33.01 12.56 -14.22
N LYS A 246 33.87 13.32 -13.54
CA LYS A 246 33.72 13.68 -12.12
C LYS A 246 32.44 14.48 -11.86
N LEU A 247 32.09 15.43 -12.74
CA LEU A 247 30.86 16.22 -12.63
C LEU A 247 29.58 15.38 -12.75
N LYS A 248 29.52 14.43 -13.70
CA LYS A 248 28.36 13.52 -13.86
C LYS A 248 28.14 12.64 -12.63
N ILE A 249 29.21 12.14 -12.03
CA ILE A 249 29.15 11.32 -10.81
C ILE A 249 28.66 12.15 -9.61
N LYS A 250 29.14 13.40 -9.45
CA LYS A 250 28.70 14.30 -8.38
C LYS A 250 27.21 14.64 -8.47
N LYS A 251 26.69 14.87 -9.70
CA LYS A 251 25.25 15.11 -9.94
C LYS A 251 24.39 13.89 -9.59
N ARG A 252 24.81 12.67 -9.98
CA ARG A 252 24.10 11.43 -9.64
C ARG A 252 24.08 11.16 -8.14
N ARG A 253 25.19 11.37 -7.43
CA ARG A 253 25.23 11.25 -5.95
C ARG A 253 24.29 12.23 -5.26
N ARG A 254 24.26 13.49 -5.71
CA ARG A 254 23.35 14.50 -5.13
C ARG A 254 21.88 14.13 -5.33
N MET A 255 21.54 13.60 -6.50
CA MET A 255 20.18 13.11 -6.79
C MET A 255 19.80 11.92 -5.90
N GLY A 256 20.73 10.97 -5.69
CA GLY A 256 20.51 9.83 -4.81
C GLY A 256 20.25 10.22 -3.35
N ILE A 257 20.96 11.23 -2.84
CA ILE A 257 20.75 11.76 -1.48
C ILE A 257 19.35 12.38 -1.36
N VAL A 258 18.93 13.21 -2.33
CA VAL A 258 17.59 13.82 -2.32
C VAL A 258 16.50 12.75 -2.34
N LEU A 259 16.64 11.73 -3.19
CA LEU A 259 15.68 10.64 -3.28
C LEU A 259 15.59 9.86 -1.96
N ALA A 260 16.73 9.56 -1.34
CA ALA A 260 16.78 8.89 -0.05
C ALA A 260 16.10 9.73 1.04
N SER A 261 16.35 11.04 1.09
CA SER A 261 15.71 11.95 2.05
C SER A 261 14.19 11.98 1.90
N VAL A 262 13.67 11.98 0.67
CA VAL A 262 12.22 11.93 0.40
C VAL A 262 11.63 10.60 0.88
N ILE A 263 12.28 9.48 0.59
CA ILE A 263 11.82 8.16 1.04
C ILE A 263 11.80 8.09 2.58
N THR A 264 12.84 8.60 3.25
CA THR A 264 12.87 8.66 4.72
C THR A 264 11.74 9.53 5.28
N LEU A 265 11.42 10.65 4.63
CA LEU A 265 10.31 11.51 5.02
C LEU A 265 8.95 10.78 4.87
N LEU A 266 8.74 10.06 3.75
CA LEU A 266 7.51 9.31 3.49
C LEU A 266 7.33 8.15 4.49
N ILE A 267 8.41 7.41 4.79
CA ILE A 267 8.39 6.37 5.84
C ILE A 267 8.09 7.00 7.21
N GLY A 268 8.68 8.16 7.51
CA GLY A 268 8.36 8.92 8.73
C GLY A 268 6.89 9.30 8.82
N ILE A 269 6.29 9.80 7.73
CA ILE A 269 4.86 10.14 7.69
C ILE A 269 4.01 8.90 8.01
N GLU A 270 4.32 7.73 7.45
CA GLU A 270 3.56 6.52 7.77
C GLU A 270 3.68 6.11 9.23
N VAL A 271 4.91 6.04 9.76
CA VAL A 271 5.16 5.61 11.14
C VAL A 271 4.53 6.55 12.18
N PHE A 272 4.49 7.87 11.91
CA PHE A 272 3.99 8.84 12.88
C PHE A 272 2.50 9.15 12.75
N THR A 273 1.89 8.96 11.57
CA THR A 273 0.50 9.40 11.33
C THR A 273 -0.43 8.31 10.83
N GLY A 274 0.08 7.17 10.35
CA GLY A 274 -0.74 6.14 9.70
C GLY A 274 -1.46 6.63 8.44
N ALA A 275 -1.01 7.74 7.84
CA ALA A 275 -1.73 8.43 6.78
C ALA A 275 -1.89 7.58 5.51
N PHE A 276 -0.95 6.70 5.17
CA PHE A 276 -1.11 5.80 4.02
C PHE A 276 -2.10 4.68 4.33
N THR A 277 -2.09 4.13 5.54
CA THR A 277 -3.11 3.16 5.98
C THR A 277 -4.52 3.76 5.93
N ASN A 278 -4.68 4.99 6.43
CA ASN A 278 -5.95 5.71 6.37
C ASN A 278 -6.43 5.96 4.91
N LEU A 279 -5.52 6.42 4.05
CA LEU A 279 -5.82 6.66 2.62
C LEU A 279 -6.12 5.35 1.87
N TYR A 280 -5.37 4.28 2.17
CA TYR A 280 -5.56 2.96 1.59
C TYR A 280 -6.96 2.43 1.85
N TYR A 281 -7.44 2.45 3.10
CA TYR A 281 -8.80 1.97 3.42
C TYR A 281 -9.90 2.92 2.93
N THR A 282 -9.62 4.22 2.82
CA THR A 282 -10.56 5.15 2.16
C THR A 282 -10.81 4.79 0.69
N TRP A 283 -9.84 4.18 0.01
CA TRP A 283 -9.97 3.75 -1.39
C TRP A 283 -10.35 2.28 -1.59
N THR A 284 -10.17 1.43 -0.58
CA THR A 284 -10.28 -0.04 -0.75
C THR A 284 -11.39 -0.72 0.04
N GLU A 285 -12.04 -0.01 0.96
CA GLU A 285 -13.16 -0.52 1.74
C GLU A 285 -14.37 0.40 1.62
N ASP A 286 -15.45 -0.05 0.98
CA ASP A 286 -16.65 0.76 0.74
C ASP A 286 -17.55 0.85 1.99
N ASP A 287 -17.55 -0.18 2.85
CA ASP A 287 -18.31 -0.19 4.10
C ASP A 287 -17.73 0.83 5.10
N GLN A 288 -18.46 1.92 5.31
CA GLN A 288 -18.06 3.00 6.23
C GLN A 288 -17.91 2.52 7.68
N GLN A 289 -18.70 1.53 8.10
CA GLN A 289 -18.65 1.02 9.46
C GLN A 289 -17.35 0.24 9.68
N LEU A 290 -17.04 -0.73 8.81
CA LEU A 290 -15.78 -1.49 8.89
C LEU A 290 -14.55 -0.59 8.67
N ARG A 291 -14.63 0.36 7.71
CA ARG A 291 -13.54 1.28 7.39
C ARG A 291 -13.04 2.04 8.61
N ALA A 292 -13.93 2.48 9.50
CA ALA A 292 -13.55 3.19 10.71
C ALA A 292 -12.62 2.34 11.61
N PHE A 293 -12.90 1.04 11.76
CA PHE A 293 -12.05 0.13 12.55
C PHE A 293 -10.70 -0.13 11.88
N LEU A 294 -10.69 -0.32 10.55
CA LEU A 294 -9.46 -0.52 9.77
C LEU A 294 -8.53 0.70 9.84
N GLN A 295 -9.08 1.92 9.76
CA GLN A 295 -8.32 3.17 9.86
C GLN A 295 -7.71 3.40 11.24
N HIS A 296 -8.27 2.80 12.28
CA HIS A 296 -7.80 2.91 13.66
C HIS A 296 -6.95 1.71 14.13
N ASP A 297 -6.60 0.78 13.23
CA ASP A 297 -5.82 -0.43 13.55
C ASP A 297 -6.51 -1.31 14.61
N LEU A 298 -7.85 -1.36 14.56
CA LEU A 298 -8.71 -2.15 15.46
C LEU A 298 -9.29 -3.40 14.78
N SER A 299 -9.08 -3.55 13.47
CA SER A 299 -9.47 -4.70 12.67
C SER A 299 -8.40 -4.94 11.61
N GLU A 300 -8.31 -6.19 11.17
CA GLU A 300 -7.62 -6.53 9.92
C GLU A 300 -8.65 -6.83 8.83
N ARG A 301 -8.26 -6.62 7.57
CA ARG A 301 -9.09 -7.01 6.43
C ARG A 301 -9.03 -8.52 6.27
N LEU A 302 -10.20 -9.14 6.35
CA LEU A 302 -10.40 -10.56 6.07
C LEU A 302 -11.03 -10.70 4.68
N ASN A 303 -10.69 -11.79 3.98
CA ASN A 303 -11.35 -12.16 2.72
C ASN A 303 -11.67 -13.65 2.73
N LEU A 304 -12.36 -14.07 3.78
CA LEU A 304 -12.81 -15.45 3.95
C LEU A 304 -14.14 -15.59 3.23
N GLU A 305 -14.22 -16.48 2.26
CA GLU A 305 -15.40 -16.66 1.42
C GLU A 305 -15.94 -18.09 1.55
N ALA A 306 -17.25 -18.23 1.60
CA ALA A 306 -17.95 -19.51 1.46
C ALA A 306 -19.18 -19.31 0.57
N GLU A 307 -19.54 -20.32 -0.21
CA GLU A 307 -20.69 -20.29 -1.11
C GLU A 307 -21.51 -21.57 -0.95
N SER A 308 -22.83 -21.42 -0.87
CA SER A 308 -23.79 -22.51 -0.76
C SER A 308 -25.10 -22.08 -1.43
N ASN A 309 -25.72 -22.97 -2.20
CA ASN A 309 -27.00 -22.73 -2.89
C ASN A 309 -27.08 -21.41 -3.70
N GLY A 310 -25.97 -20.98 -4.30
CA GLY A 310 -25.92 -19.75 -5.10
C GLY A 310 -25.91 -18.46 -4.27
N VAL A 311 -25.60 -18.55 -2.97
CA VAL A 311 -25.38 -17.39 -2.11
C VAL A 311 -23.96 -17.46 -1.54
N LYS A 312 -23.20 -16.40 -1.74
CA LYS A 312 -21.82 -16.25 -1.28
C LYS A 312 -21.77 -15.31 -0.09
N ILE A 313 -21.09 -15.73 0.97
CA ILE A 313 -20.82 -14.91 2.15
C ILE A 313 -19.32 -14.65 2.21
N ARG A 314 -18.94 -13.38 2.35
CA ARG A 314 -17.57 -12.95 2.66
C ARG A 314 -17.50 -12.36 4.05
N ILE A 315 -16.58 -12.83 4.88
CA ILE A 315 -16.21 -12.16 6.13
C ILE A 315 -15.12 -11.14 5.80
N LYS A 316 -15.43 -9.86 6.04
CA LYS A 316 -14.62 -8.70 5.66
C LYS A 316 -13.69 -8.23 6.78
N GLY A 317 -14.07 -8.47 8.03
CA GLY A 317 -13.29 -8.08 9.20
C GLY A 317 -13.94 -8.56 10.49
N ALA A 318 -13.16 -8.56 11.58
CA ALA A 318 -13.65 -8.89 12.91
C ALA A 318 -12.93 -8.04 13.97
N VAL A 319 -13.67 -7.56 14.97
CA VAL A 319 -13.16 -6.71 16.05
C VAL A 319 -13.65 -7.27 17.37
N ALA A 320 -12.73 -7.62 18.27
CA ALA A 320 -13.09 -8.12 19.60
C ALA A 320 -12.61 -7.15 20.69
N ASP A 321 -13.43 -6.98 21.73
CA ASP A 321 -13.05 -6.32 22.97
C ASP A 321 -13.73 -6.98 24.19
N ASN A 322 -13.69 -6.33 25.35
CA ASN A 322 -14.31 -6.86 26.56
C ASN A 322 -15.84 -6.72 26.61
N VAL A 323 -16.44 -5.99 25.67
CA VAL A 323 -17.89 -5.78 25.55
C VAL A 323 -18.49 -6.82 24.61
N GLN A 324 -17.93 -6.97 23.41
CA GLN A 324 -18.46 -7.85 22.38
C GLN A 324 -17.41 -8.18 21.31
N THR A 325 -17.78 -9.09 20.40
CA THR A 325 -17.01 -9.35 19.17
C THR A 325 -17.86 -9.05 17.95
N LEU A 326 -17.50 -8.02 17.19
CA LEU A 326 -18.16 -7.66 15.95
C LEU A 326 -17.56 -8.43 14.77
N VAL A 327 -18.42 -8.97 13.90
CA VAL A 327 -18.03 -9.59 12.63
C VAL A 327 -18.72 -8.86 11.50
N PHE A 328 -17.94 -8.34 10.55
CA PHE A 328 -18.40 -7.64 9.37
C PHE A 328 -18.44 -8.61 8.18
N TYR A 329 -19.55 -8.59 7.46
CA TYR A 329 -19.79 -9.53 6.37
C TYR A 329 -20.47 -8.87 5.17
N GLU A 330 -20.30 -9.51 4.02
CA GLU A 330 -20.93 -9.18 2.74
C GLU A 330 -21.61 -10.44 2.23
N ILE A 331 -22.88 -10.36 1.83
CA ILE A 331 -23.63 -11.47 1.26
C ILE A 331 -24.04 -11.09 -0.16
N GLU A 332 -23.71 -11.95 -1.12
CA GLU A 332 -24.00 -11.81 -2.54
C GLU A 332 -24.88 -12.98 -3.00
N ASP A 333 -26.08 -12.71 -3.48
CA ASP A 333 -26.87 -13.67 -4.26
C ASP A 333 -26.30 -13.72 -5.68
N THR A 334 -25.71 -14.87 -6.05
CA THR A 334 -25.03 -15.04 -7.34
C THR A 334 -25.98 -15.47 -8.46
N ALA A 335 -27.21 -15.85 -8.12
CA ALA A 335 -28.18 -16.41 -9.06
C ALA A 335 -29.40 -15.50 -9.30
N LYS A 336 -29.75 -14.63 -8.34
CA LYS A 336 -30.95 -13.79 -8.38
C LYS A 336 -30.67 -12.40 -7.79
N ASP A 337 -31.59 -11.46 -8.00
CA ASP A 337 -31.54 -10.11 -7.43
C ASP A 337 -32.19 -10.05 -6.02
N ASN A 338 -31.74 -10.89 -5.08
CA ASN A 338 -32.19 -10.83 -3.69
C ASN A 338 -31.07 -10.35 -2.76
N GLN A 339 -31.45 -9.63 -1.70
CA GLN A 339 -30.55 -9.36 -0.59
C GLN A 339 -30.88 -10.26 0.58
N PHE A 340 -29.83 -10.75 1.24
CA PHE A 340 -29.93 -11.59 2.42
C PHE A 340 -29.15 -10.97 3.58
N MET A 341 -29.61 -11.21 4.80
CA MET A 341 -28.90 -10.85 6.02
C MET A 341 -28.76 -12.07 6.93
N ILE A 342 -27.75 -12.03 7.81
CA ILE A 342 -27.61 -12.99 8.88
C ILE A 342 -28.54 -12.59 10.01
N ASN A 343 -29.40 -13.51 10.44
CA ASN A 343 -30.14 -13.40 11.68
C ASN A 343 -29.41 -14.21 12.76
N TYR A 344 -28.91 -13.56 13.81
CA TYR A 344 -28.14 -14.24 14.86
C TYR A 344 -28.97 -15.30 15.59
N ASP A 345 -30.27 -15.05 15.82
CA ASP A 345 -31.13 -15.94 16.60
C ASP A 345 -31.56 -17.20 15.83
N ASP A 346 -31.48 -17.18 14.49
CA ASP A 346 -31.85 -18.32 13.64
C ASP A 346 -30.82 -18.56 12.54
N GLY A 347 -29.99 -19.59 12.73
CA GLY A 347 -29.07 -20.09 11.72
C GLY A 347 -27.59 -19.76 11.94
N VAL A 348 -27.22 -19.10 13.05
CA VAL A 348 -25.83 -18.84 13.42
C VAL A 348 -25.40 -19.71 14.59
N SER A 349 -24.21 -20.31 14.51
CA SER A 349 -23.59 -21.03 15.62
C SER A 349 -22.08 -20.84 15.62
N VAL A 350 -21.50 -20.71 16.82
CA VAL A 350 -20.05 -20.69 17.01
C VAL A 350 -19.64 -22.00 17.69
N GLU A 351 -19.02 -22.91 16.94
CA GLU A 351 -18.77 -24.29 17.39
C GLU A 351 -17.89 -24.36 18.66
N ASN A 352 -16.95 -23.42 18.77
CA ASN A 352 -16.00 -23.36 19.89
C ASN A 352 -16.37 -22.30 20.94
N GLN A 353 -17.60 -21.79 20.96
CA GLN A 353 -18.01 -20.68 21.84
C GLN A 353 -17.66 -20.91 23.33
N TYR A 354 -17.87 -22.13 23.86
CA TYR A 354 -17.60 -22.47 25.26
C TYR A 354 -16.11 -22.35 25.65
N LYS A 355 -15.19 -22.35 24.68
CA LYS A 355 -13.75 -22.25 24.92
C LYS A 355 -13.23 -20.82 24.83
N ILE A 356 -13.85 -20.00 23.98
CA ILE A 356 -13.27 -18.70 23.57
C ILE A 356 -14.15 -17.49 23.90
N MET A 357 -15.40 -17.69 24.34
CA MET A 357 -16.39 -16.61 24.54
C MET A 357 -17.03 -16.65 25.92
N LYS A 358 -17.43 -15.48 26.42
CA LYS A 358 -18.15 -15.32 27.69
C LYS A 358 -19.67 -15.40 27.44
N LEU A 359 -20.28 -16.54 27.76
CA LEU A 359 -21.67 -16.86 27.42
C LEU A 359 -22.73 -16.20 28.32
N GLU A 360 -22.33 -15.56 29.42
CA GLU A 360 -23.23 -14.81 30.31
C GLU A 360 -23.67 -13.47 29.72
N THR A 361 -23.09 -13.06 28.59
CA THR A 361 -23.37 -11.81 27.90
C THR A 361 -24.15 -12.11 26.63
N TYR A 362 -25.39 -11.62 26.57
CA TYR A 362 -26.19 -11.70 25.35
C TYR A 362 -25.63 -10.74 24.29
N PRO A 363 -25.44 -11.20 23.04
CA PRO A 363 -24.97 -10.33 21.97
C PRO A 363 -25.97 -9.23 21.67
N ARG A 364 -25.45 -8.06 21.28
CA ARG A 364 -26.30 -6.94 20.91
C ARG A 364 -26.89 -7.16 19.52
N GLN A 365 -28.20 -6.98 19.40
CA GLN A 365 -28.86 -7.00 18.11
C GLN A 365 -28.69 -5.64 17.43
N TYR A 366 -28.20 -5.66 16.20
CA TYR A 366 -28.09 -4.47 15.36
C TYR A 366 -29.16 -4.53 14.27
N PRO A 367 -30.00 -3.50 14.13
CA PRO A 367 -30.93 -3.43 13.00
C PRO A 367 -30.13 -3.38 11.69
N PRO A 368 -30.66 -3.95 10.59
CA PRO A 368 -29.98 -3.90 9.30
C PRO A 368 -29.87 -2.45 8.82
N ASP A 369 -28.69 -2.06 8.38
CA ASP A 369 -28.46 -0.74 7.80
C ASP A 369 -28.94 -0.72 6.35
N LEU A 370 -30.19 -0.30 6.14
CA LEU A 370 -30.81 -0.18 4.82
C LEU A 370 -30.61 1.20 4.17
N LYS A 371 -30.06 2.17 4.92
CA LYS A 371 -30.01 3.58 4.50
C LYS A 371 -28.69 3.93 3.81
N THR A 372 -27.61 3.20 4.08
CA THR A 372 -26.30 3.47 3.47
C THR A 372 -26.28 3.26 1.96
N ASP A 373 -25.50 4.10 1.25
CA ASP A 373 -25.33 4.02 -0.20
C ASP A 373 -24.82 2.65 -0.66
N VAL A 374 -23.94 2.03 0.14
CA VAL A 374 -23.36 0.71 -0.14
C VAL A 374 -24.45 -0.35 -0.26
N ASN A 375 -25.37 -0.41 0.70
CA ASN A 375 -26.49 -1.36 0.67
C ASN A 375 -27.61 -0.97 -0.30
N ASN A 376 -27.57 0.25 -0.86
CA ASN A 376 -28.52 0.73 -1.87
C ASN A 376 -27.99 0.61 -3.31
N LYS A 377 -26.69 0.33 -3.48
CA LYS A 377 -26.00 0.30 -4.78
C LYS A 377 -26.37 -0.93 -5.60
N GLU A 378 -26.28 -2.11 -5.01
CA GLU A 378 -26.48 -3.40 -5.70
C GLU A 378 -27.70 -4.12 -5.13
N LYS A 379 -28.52 -4.70 -6.01
CA LYS A 379 -29.79 -5.33 -5.63
C LYS A 379 -29.63 -6.75 -5.07
N ASN A 380 -28.46 -7.34 -5.26
CA ASN A 380 -28.14 -8.71 -4.88
C ASN A 380 -27.05 -8.78 -3.78
N VAL A 381 -26.54 -7.63 -3.32
CA VAL A 381 -25.47 -7.56 -2.31
C VAL A 381 -25.93 -6.83 -1.06
N PHE A 382 -25.62 -7.37 0.11
CA PHE A 382 -25.86 -6.75 1.40
C PHE A 382 -24.62 -6.83 2.29
N HIS A 383 -24.25 -5.69 2.87
CA HIS A 383 -23.19 -5.52 3.85
C HIS A 383 -23.82 -5.40 5.23
N GLY A 384 -23.38 -6.23 6.15
CA GLY A 384 -23.91 -6.27 7.50
C GLY A 384 -22.82 -6.47 8.55
N LYS A 385 -23.24 -6.29 9.80
CA LYS A 385 -22.44 -6.63 10.97
C LYS A 385 -23.28 -7.44 11.94
N MET A 386 -22.64 -8.37 12.63
CA MET A 386 -23.25 -9.10 13.73
C MET A 386 -22.41 -9.00 14.99
N SER A 387 -23.07 -8.99 16.14
CA SER A 387 -22.41 -9.13 17.44
C SER A 387 -22.34 -10.60 17.83
N LEU A 388 -21.19 -11.00 18.34
CA LEU A 388 -20.98 -12.24 19.08
C LEU A 388 -20.58 -11.88 20.52
N PRO A 389 -20.67 -12.82 21.48
CA PRO A 389 -20.23 -12.55 22.84
C PRO A 389 -18.74 -12.15 22.92
N PRO A 390 -18.32 -11.43 23.97
CA PRO A 390 -16.93 -11.02 24.13
C PRO A 390 -16.00 -12.21 24.33
N MET A 391 -14.75 -12.04 23.89
CA MET A 391 -13.75 -13.09 23.98
C MET A 391 -13.12 -13.22 25.36
N THR A 392 -12.88 -14.46 25.77
CA THR A 392 -12.18 -14.78 27.03
C THR A 392 -10.66 -14.76 26.86
N THR A 393 -10.14 -15.05 25.66
CA THR A 393 -8.70 -15.06 25.34
C THR A 393 -8.29 -13.80 24.58
N ASP A 394 -7.00 -13.46 24.63
CA ASP A 394 -6.47 -12.28 23.92
C ASP A 394 -6.35 -12.51 22.40
N ASN A 395 -6.10 -13.75 21.98
CA ASN A 395 -6.11 -14.17 20.59
C ASN A 395 -6.92 -15.46 20.45
N GLY A 396 -7.58 -15.65 19.32
CA GLY A 396 -8.27 -16.90 19.03
C GLY A 396 -8.81 -16.96 17.61
N THR A 397 -9.43 -18.09 17.30
CA THR A 397 -10.08 -18.33 16.01
C THR A 397 -11.53 -18.70 16.28
N ILE A 398 -12.47 -17.92 15.75
CA ILE A 398 -13.90 -18.19 15.84
C ILE A 398 -14.26 -19.20 14.75
N LYS A 399 -14.80 -20.35 15.14
CA LYS A 399 -15.35 -21.34 14.20
C LYS A 399 -16.83 -21.06 13.99
N LEU A 400 -17.12 -20.23 13.00
CA LEU A 400 -18.46 -19.74 12.71
C LEU A 400 -19.13 -20.65 11.68
N LYS A 401 -20.34 -21.13 12.00
CA LYS A 401 -21.20 -21.90 11.12
C LYS A 401 -22.53 -21.17 10.94
N ILE A 402 -22.88 -20.93 9.67
CA ILE A 402 -24.14 -20.31 9.25
C ILE A 402 -24.92 -21.36 8.45
N THR A 403 -26.20 -21.52 8.77
CA THR A 403 -27.08 -22.50 8.11
C THR A 403 -28.35 -21.91 7.52
N LYS A 404 -28.71 -20.69 7.95
CA LYS A 404 -29.86 -19.96 7.41
C LYS A 404 -29.55 -18.49 7.26
N LEU A 405 -30.14 -17.90 6.23
CA LEU A 405 -30.09 -16.48 5.93
C LEU A 405 -31.52 -15.96 5.80
N GLN A 406 -31.77 -14.77 6.33
CA GLN A 406 -33.05 -14.10 6.20
C GLN A 406 -33.05 -13.23 4.94
N LYS A 407 -34.07 -13.37 4.10
CA LYS A 407 -34.25 -12.51 2.94
C LYS A 407 -34.73 -11.14 3.36
N LEU A 408 -34.08 -10.09 2.86
CA LEU A 408 -34.48 -8.70 3.07
C LEU A 408 -35.62 -8.35 2.11
N ILE A 409 -36.84 -8.29 2.63
CA ILE A 409 -38.01 -7.81 1.89
C ILE A 409 -38.08 -6.29 2.09
N ARG A 410 -37.71 -5.54 1.05
CA ARG A 410 -37.87 -4.08 1.02
C ARG A 410 -39.28 -3.72 0.55
N ASP A 411 -39.95 -2.83 1.26
CA ASP A 411 -41.26 -2.33 0.82
C ASP A 411 -41.11 -1.60 -0.53
N SER A 412 -41.99 -1.93 -1.48
CA SER A 412 -42.03 -1.30 -2.81
C SER A 412 -42.34 0.20 -2.77
N SER A 413 -42.96 0.68 -1.68
CA SER A 413 -43.33 2.08 -1.46
C SER A 413 -42.25 2.89 -0.71
N ASP A 414 -41.46 2.24 0.16
CA ASP A 414 -40.32 2.84 0.85
C ASP A 414 -39.21 1.80 1.07
N ARG A 415 -38.12 1.94 0.31
CA ARG A 415 -36.98 1.01 0.34
C ARG A 415 -36.23 0.99 1.68
N ASN A 416 -36.51 1.92 2.58
CA ASN A 416 -35.87 2.02 3.89
C ASN A 416 -36.66 1.31 5.01
N ARG A 417 -37.87 0.81 4.75
CA ARG A 417 -38.69 0.13 5.77
C ARG A 417 -38.39 -1.36 5.83
N PHE A 418 -38.03 -1.83 7.03
CA PHE A 418 -37.93 -3.25 7.38
C PHE A 418 -39.23 -3.68 8.08
N ASN A 419 -39.90 -4.74 7.61
CA ASN A 419 -41.07 -5.31 8.27
C ASN A 419 -40.70 -6.60 9.03
N PRO A 420 -40.39 -6.53 10.34
CA PRO A 420 -40.04 -7.70 11.13
C PRO A 420 -41.19 -8.70 11.31
N SER A 421 -42.43 -8.32 10.98
CA SER A 421 -43.64 -9.12 11.20
C SER A 421 -44.27 -9.66 9.90
N GLY A 422 -43.62 -9.45 8.75
CA GLY A 422 -44.06 -9.99 7.46
C GLY A 422 -43.76 -11.48 7.30
N ASN A 423 -44.20 -12.10 6.19
CA ASN A 423 -43.73 -13.44 5.82
C ASN A 423 -42.21 -13.39 5.64
N ILE A 424 -41.48 -14.02 6.56
CA ILE A 424 -40.02 -14.06 6.52
C ILE A 424 -39.59 -15.21 5.61
N ASP A 425 -39.06 -14.87 4.44
CA ASP A 425 -38.43 -15.84 3.55
C ASP A 425 -37.00 -16.11 4.03
N PHE A 426 -36.59 -17.38 3.99
CA PHE A 426 -35.24 -17.81 4.37
C PHE A 426 -34.58 -18.59 3.23
N GLU A 427 -33.27 -18.45 3.13
CA GLU A 427 -32.43 -19.33 2.33
C GLU A 427 -31.60 -20.21 3.27
N THR A 428 -31.63 -21.52 3.04
CA THR A 428 -30.88 -22.49 3.85
C THR A 428 -29.63 -22.92 3.11
N GLY A 429 -28.54 -23.15 3.82
CA GLY A 429 -27.29 -23.63 3.24
C GLY A 429 -26.31 -24.04 4.32
N GLU A 430 -25.03 -24.14 3.96
CA GLU A 430 -23.97 -24.39 4.93
C GLU A 430 -22.74 -23.56 4.57
N TRP A 431 -22.45 -22.56 5.40
CA TRP A 431 -21.28 -21.69 5.28
C TRP A 431 -20.46 -21.76 6.57
N ASN A 432 -19.20 -22.17 6.45
CA ASN A 432 -18.31 -22.37 7.59
C ASN A 432 -17.08 -21.46 7.45
N PHE A 433 -16.68 -20.82 8.54
CA PHE A 433 -15.53 -19.91 8.57
C PHE A 433 -14.65 -20.15 9.80
N GLU A 434 -13.34 -19.98 9.60
CA GLU A 434 -12.37 -19.89 10.68
C GLU A 434 -11.84 -18.45 10.72
N ILE A 435 -12.38 -17.64 11.63
CA ILE A 435 -12.13 -16.19 11.68
C ILE A 435 -11.05 -15.93 12.74
N PRO A 436 -9.81 -15.58 12.37
CA PRO A 436 -8.81 -15.14 13.34
C PRO A 436 -9.21 -13.78 13.89
N VAL A 437 -9.04 -13.59 15.20
CA VAL A 437 -9.36 -12.32 15.86
C VAL A 437 -8.45 -12.11 17.07
N THR A 438 -8.08 -10.85 17.27
CA THR A 438 -7.33 -10.36 18.42
C THR A 438 -8.21 -9.44 19.25
N LYS A 439 -8.22 -9.65 20.57
CA LYS A 439 -8.99 -8.86 21.51
C LYS A 439 -8.24 -7.58 21.86
N HIS A 440 -8.89 -6.44 21.65
CA HIS A 440 -8.39 -5.13 22.02
C HIS A 440 -8.84 -4.74 23.44
N PRO A 441 -8.03 -3.98 24.18
CA PRO A 441 -8.37 -3.57 25.54
C PRO A 441 -9.49 -2.52 25.56
N SER A 442 -10.31 -2.56 26.61
CA SER A 442 -11.28 -1.51 26.95
C SER A 442 -10.79 -0.72 28.16
N VAL A 443 -11.06 0.58 28.21
CA VAL A 443 -10.66 1.45 29.33
C VAL A 443 -11.90 1.88 30.10
N GLU A 444 -11.86 1.74 31.43
CA GLU A 444 -12.93 2.19 32.32
C GLU A 444 -12.49 3.45 33.09
N TYR A 445 -13.39 4.42 33.18
CA TYR A 445 -13.20 5.67 33.90
C TYR A 445 -14.28 5.81 34.97
N ALA A 446 -13.90 5.92 36.24
CA ALA A 446 -14.84 6.17 37.32
C ALA A 446 -15.36 7.62 37.23
N LEU A 447 -16.67 7.81 37.32
CA LEU A 447 -17.29 9.14 37.18
C LEU A 447 -17.69 9.77 38.51
N ALA A 448 -18.18 8.98 39.49
CA ALA A 448 -18.51 9.32 40.87
C ALA A 448 -19.31 10.63 41.16
N GLU A 449 -19.74 11.35 40.13
CA GLU A 449 -20.54 12.57 40.21
C GLU A 449 -21.99 12.23 40.56
N LYS A 450 -22.66 13.11 41.32
CA LYS A 450 -24.06 12.94 41.70
C LYS A 450 -24.89 14.12 41.24
N THR A 451 -26.09 13.84 40.77
CA THR A 451 -27.08 14.84 40.37
C THR A 451 -28.47 14.45 40.85
N LYS A 452 -29.47 15.26 40.53
CA LYS A 452 -30.88 14.93 40.73
C LYS A 452 -31.63 15.12 39.42
N VAL A 453 -32.49 14.18 39.08
CA VAL A 453 -33.46 14.31 37.99
C VAL A 453 -34.84 14.18 38.59
N GLU A 454 -35.70 15.17 38.36
CA GLU A 454 -37.06 15.21 38.93
C GLU A 454 -37.11 15.06 40.47
N GLY A 455 -36.03 15.46 41.15
CA GLY A 455 -35.85 15.35 42.60
C GLY A 455 -35.19 14.04 43.08
N VAL A 456 -35.11 13.03 42.22
CA VAL A 456 -34.57 11.70 42.51
C VAL A 456 -33.03 11.69 42.36
N PRO A 457 -32.27 11.21 43.36
CA PRO A 457 -30.80 11.16 43.28
C PRO A 457 -30.28 10.17 42.23
N ILE A 458 -29.28 10.60 41.46
CA ILE A 458 -28.57 9.80 40.46
C ILE A 458 -27.07 9.90 40.71
N ARG A 459 -26.36 8.79 40.50
CA ARG A 459 -24.90 8.72 40.55
C ARG A 459 -24.36 8.16 39.25
N PHE A 460 -23.40 8.83 38.64
CA PHE A 460 -22.66 8.27 37.52
C PHE A 460 -21.56 7.35 38.04
N ASP A 461 -21.61 6.07 37.69
CA ASP A 461 -20.70 5.06 38.23
C ASP A 461 -19.40 5.03 37.44
N LYS A 462 -19.52 4.75 36.13
CA LYS A 462 -18.38 4.65 35.23
C LYS A 462 -18.74 4.92 33.77
N LEU A 463 -17.71 5.29 33.01
CA LEU A 463 -17.71 5.34 31.55
C LEU A 463 -16.71 4.30 31.04
N THR A 464 -17.18 3.36 30.23
CA THR A 464 -16.32 2.39 29.53
C THR A 464 -16.16 2.82 28.08
N ILE A 465 -14.93 3.06 27.65
CA ILE A 465 -14.59 3.31 26.24
C ILE A 465 -13.92 2.05 25.71
N ALA A 466 -14.63 1.33 24.85
CA ALA A 466 -14.16 0.12 24.19
C ALA A 466 -14.11 0.33 22.67
N PRO A 467 -13.26 -0.41 21.95
CA PRO A 467 -13.18 -0.38 20.49
C PRO A 467 -14.53 -0.49 19.78
N THR A 468 -15.44 -1.32 20.27
CA THR A 468 -16.73 -1.62 19.62
C THR A 468 -17.91 -0.82 20.20
N ALA A 469 -17.77 -0.20 21.36
CA ALA A 469 -18.85 0.55 22.02
C ALA A 469 -18.34 1.52 23.10
N THR A 470 -19.10 2.58 23.32
CA THR A 470 -18.98 3.41 24.54
C THR A 470 -20.16 3.13 25.45
N ILE A 471 -19.94 2.89 26.74
CA ILE A 471 -20.99 2.53 27.71
C ILE A 471 -20.96 3.48 28.89
N LEU A 472 -22.08 4.17 29.14
CA LEU A 472 -22.30 4.95 30.35
C LEU A 472 -23.08 4.11 31.35
N GLN A 473 -22.52 3.92 32.54
CA GLN A 473 -23.21 3.28 33.65
C GLN A 473 -23.56 4.32 34.73
N PHE A 474 -24.82 4.33 35.14
CA PHE A 474 -25.32 5.20 36.21
C PHE A 474 -26.33 4.47 37.08
N SER A 475 -26.42 4.86 38.34
CA SER A 475 -27.33 4.29 39.32
C SER A 475 -28.37 5.32 39.74
N VAL A 476 -29.62 4.89 39.90
CA VAL A 476 -30.73 5.70 40.37
C VAL A 476 -31.21 5.23 41.74
N ASN A 477 -31.38 6.14 42.69
CA ASN A 477 -31.85 5.82 44.03
C ASN A 477 -33.38 5.95 44.11
N ASN A 478 -34.08 4.83 44.25
CA ASN A 478 -35.54 4.78 44.35
C ASN A 478 -36.04 4.52 45.78
N GLU A 479 -35.29 4.92 46.82
CA GLU A 479 -35.73 4.76 48.22
C GLU A 479 -36.96 5.62 48.56
N GLN A 480 -37.21 6.70 47.81
CA GLN A 480 -38.38 7.55 48.02
C GLN A 480 -39.63 6.88 47.43
N PRO A 481 -40.64 6.52 48.25
CA PRO A 481 -41.84 5.83 47.76
C PRO A 481 -42.73 6.72 46.90
N GLU A 482 -42.80 8.02 47.24
CA GLU A 482 -43.68 9.01 46.59
C GLU A 482 -43.38 9.21 45.09
N LYS A 483 -42.12 9.04 44.68
CA LYS A 483 -41.68 9.21 43.30
C LYS A 483 -40.49 8.31 43.01
N ARG A 484 -40.64 7.46 42.00
CA ARG A 484 -39.63 6.52 41.54
C ARG A 484 -39.34 6.72 40.05
N ILE A 485 -38.10 6.54 39.66
CA ILE A 485 -37.70 6.47 38.25
C ILE A 485 -37.73 5.01 37.83
N GLU A 486 -38.63 4.67 36.92
CA GLU A 486 -38.74 3.34 36.32
C GLU A 486 -37.83 3.21 35.09
N GLY A 487 -37.51 4.33 34.43
CA GLY A 487 -36.54 4.35 33.33
C GLY A 487 -36.01 5.75 33.09
N LEU A 488 -34.73 5.85 32.72
CA LEU A 488 -34.07 7.10 32.38
C LEU A 488 -33.35 6.96 31.04
N ASN A 489 -33.79 7.73 30.05
CA ASN A 489 -33.23 7.72 28.71
C ASN A 489 -32.24 8.86 28.55
N VAL A 490 -31.04 8.53 28.08
CA VAL A 490 -30.03 9.50 27.67
C VAL A 490 -30.18 9.76 26.17
N ASP A 491 -30.08 11.01 25.72
CA ASP A 491 -30.13 11.35 24.30
C ASP A 491 -28.73 11.26 23.69
N ASN A 492 -27.79 11.98 24.30
CA ASN A 492 -26.44 12.12 23.78
C ASN A 492 -25.39 12.10 24.89
N LEU A 493 -24.22 11.61 24.54
CA LEU A 493 -23.00 11.70 25.33
C LEU A 493 -21.99 12.54 24.54
N GLU A 494 -21.37 13.52 25.18
CA GLU A 494 -20.29 14.29 24.59
C GLU A 494 -19.02 14.12 25.42
N VAL A 495 -17.94 13.69 24.78
CA VAL A 495 -16.63 13.49 25.42
C VAL A 495 -15.61 14.35 24.71
N ASN A 496 -14.92 15.25 25.42
CA ASN A 496 -13.92 16.16 24.84
C ASN A 496 -14.41 16.90 23.56
N ASN A 497 -15.69 17.29 23.50
CA ASN A 497 -16.37 17.90 22.34
C ASN A 497 -16.76 16.95 21.18
N LYS A 498 -16.61 15.63 21.34
CA LYS A 498 -17.17 14.63 20.41
C LYS A 498 -18.51 14.14 20.93
N LYS A 499 -19.57 14.48 20.22
CA LYS A 499 -20.94 14.10 20.54
C LYS A 499 -21.33 12.80 19.84
N VAL A 500 -21.83 11.83 20.60
CA VAL A 500 -22.39 10.55 20.11
C VAL A 500 -23.81 10.38 20.64
N LYS A 501 -24.66 9.75 19.83
CA LYS A 501 -26.08 9.51 20.17
C LYS A 501 -26.24 8.18 20.88
N ALA A 502 -27.17 8.11 21.83
CA ALA A 502 -27.53 6.86 22.48
C ALA A 502 -28.18 5.89 21.49
N ASP A 503 -28.01 4.59 21.76
CA ASP A 503 -28.64 3.52 21.00
C ASP A 503 -30.18 3.57 21.05
N ILE A 504 -30.83 3.00 20.03
CA ILE A 504 -32.29 2.97 19.89
C ILE A 504 -32.98 2.21 21.03
N TYR A 505 -32.29 1.25 21.65
CA TYR A 505 -32.82 0.45 22.76
C TYR A 505 -32.70 1.15 24.13
N GLY A 506 -32.20 2.39 24.17
CA GLY A 506 -32.16 3.22 25.37
C GLY A 506 -31.26 2.66 26.47
N SER A 507 -31.65 2.91 27.73
CA SER A 507 -30.91 2.44 28.90
C SER A 507 -31.50 1.12 29.40
N SER A 508 -30.67 0.09 29.55
CA SER A 508 -31.07 -1.20 30.13
C SER A 508 -30.75 -1.26 31.61
N SER A 509 -31.63 -1.87 32.41
CA SER A 509 -31.36 -2.16 33.82
C SER A 509 -30.40 -3.35 33.91
N SER A 510 -29.30 -3.19 34.65
CA SER A 510 -28.25 -4.21 34.74
C SER A 510 -28.21 -4.92 36.10
N ASP A 511 -28.64 -4.27 37.18
CA ASP A 511 -28.61 -4.84 38.53
C ASP A 511 -29.63 -4.16 39.47
N TYR A 512 -30.28 -4.98 40.31
CA TYR A 512 -31.22 -4.56 41.34
C TYR A 512 -30.57 -4.70 42.71
N ASN A 513 -29.81 -3.69 43.13
CA ASN A 513 -29.51 -3.53 44.55
C ASN A 513 -30.71 -2.90 45.25
N MET A 514 -31.00 -3.29 46.50
CA MET A 514 -32.22 -2.91 47.23
C MET A 514 -32.54 -1.39 47.23
N ASN A 515 -31.53 -0.53 47.05
CA ASN A 515 -31.68 0.93 47.13
C ASN A 515 -31.23 1.68 45.85
N TRP A 516 -30.41 1.06 45.00
CA TRP A 516 -29.84 1.70 43.80
C TRP A 516 -29.99 0.77 42.60
N ASN A 517 -30.81 1.18 41.64
CA ASN A 517 -30.99 0.46 40.38
C ASN A 517 -29.92 0.94 39.40
N THR A 518 -29.13 0.01 38.88
CA THR A 518 -28.05 0.34 37.93
C THR A 518 -28.57 0.24 36.50
N PHE A 519 -28.29 1.27 35.71
CA PHE A 519 -28.63 1.35 34.29
C PHE A 519 -27.37 1.49 33.45
N GLN A 520 -27.42 0.97 32.23
CA GLN A 520 -26.39 1.11 31.22
C GLN A 520 -26.96 1.67 29.93
N THR A 521 -26.32 2.69 29.38
CA THR A 521 -26.63 3.23 28.05
C THR A 521 -25.44 3.00 27.13
N HIS A 522 -25.72 2.50 25.92
CA HIS A 522 -24.72 2.25 24.90
C HIS A 522 -24.71 3.36 23.85
N PHE A 523 -23.51 3.67 23.35
CA PHE A 523 -23.23 4.63 22.30
C PHE A 523 -22.22 4.05 21.31
N ASP A 524 -22.11 4.69 20.15
CA ASP A 524 -21.05 4.40 19.19
C ASP A 524 -19.64 4.55 19.81
N PRO A 525 -18.65 3.79 19.32
CA PRO A 525 -17.30 3.82 19.87
C PRO A 525 -16.62 5.18 19.68
N LEU A 526 -16.01 5.67 20.75
CA LEU A 526 -15.18 6.88 20.75
C LEU A 526 -13.69 6.49 20.66
N PHE A 527 -13.20 6.32 19.43
CA PHE A 527 -11.83 5.84 19.18
C PHE A 527 -10.75 6.72 19.82
N GLY A 528 -9.92 6.12 20.68
CA GLY A 528 -8.70 6.74 21.22
C GLY A 528 -8.90 7.92 22.16
N GLU A 529 -10.13 8.24 22.56
CA GLU A 529 -10.42 9.38 23.42
C GLU A 529 -10.04 9.13 24.87
N LYS A 530 -9.32 10.08 25.47
CA LYS A 530 -9.07 10.14 26.91
C LYS A 530 -9.98 11.22 27.50
N PRO A 531 -11.10 10.85 28.14
CA PRO A 531 -12.11 11.78 28.61
C PRO A 531 -11.51 12.71 29.69
N LYS A 532 -11.56 14.01 29.42
CA LYS A 532 -11.29 15.09 30.40
C LYS A 532 -12.60 15.71 30.88
N GLU A 533 -13.55 15.84 29.96
CA GLU A 533 -14.91 16.33 30.21
C GLU A 533 -15.89 15.39 29.52
N VAL A 534 -16.95 15.04 30.25
CA VAL A 534 -18.05 14.21 29.80
C VAL A 534 -19.36 14.96 30.07
N ASN A 535 -20.13 15.24 29.03
CA ASN A 535 -21.45 15.84 29.14
C ASN A 535 -22.51 14.79 28.81
N VAL A 536 -23.46 14.59 29.73
CA VAL A 536 -24.58 13.67 29.56
C VAL A 536 -25.85 14.49 29.36
N GLN A 537 -26.48 14.35 28.19
CA GLN A 537 -27.76 14.99 27.89
C GLN A 537 -28.89 13.97 28.07
N PHE A 538 -29.79 14.22 29.02
CA PHE A 538 -30.97 13.38 29.19
C PHE A 538 -32.01 13.65 28.10
N LYS A 539 -32.84 12.65 27.81
CA LYS A 539 -33.92 12.71 26.80
C LYS A 539 -35.29 12.73 27.46
N SER A 540 -35.53 11.74 28.31
CA SER A 540 -36.79 11.56 29.00
C SER A 540 -36.63 10.68 30.22
N VAL A 541 -37.56 10.83 31.16
CA VAL A 541 -37.66 10.02 32.37
C VAL A 541 -39.06 9.45 32.50
N ASN A 542 -39.14 8.14 32.73
CA ASN A 542 -40.37 7.45 33.08
C ASN A 542 -40.46 7.38 34.61
N LEU A 543 -41.51 7.99 35.15
CA LEU A 543 -41.75 8.16 36.56
C LEU A 543 -42.96 7.32 36.98
N SER A 544 -42.82 6.67 38.12
CA SER A 544 -43.92 6.10 38.90
C SER A 544 -44.17 7.02 40.09
N LEU A 545 -45.40 7.54 40.22
CA LEU A 545 -45.81 8.41 41.32
C LEU A 545 -46.86 7.71 42.18
N GLU A 546 -46.67 7.75 43.49
CA GLU A 546 -47.66 7.28 44.44
C GLU A 546 -48.71 8.39 44.67
N ASP A 547 -49.96 8.09 44.37
CA ASP A 547 -51.10 8.99 44.55
C ASP A 547 -52.34 8.13 44.80
N GLN A 548 -52.71 7.99 46.07
CA GLN A 548 -53.74 7.04 46.47
C GLN A 548 -55.14 7.65 46.37
N LYS A 549 -56.03 6.97 45.64
CA LYS A 549 -57.45 7.33 45.56
C LYS A 549 -58.33 6.09 45.51
N THR A 550 -59.29 6.02 46.43
CA THR A 550 -60.30 4.95 46.46
C THR A 550 -61.62 5.46 45.89
N ILE A 551 -62.18 4.71 44.95
CA ILE A 551 -63.47 4.98 44.33
C ILE A 551 -64.41 3.82 44.67
N GLU A 552 -65.55 4.11 45.29
CA GLU A 552 -66.58 3.11 45.56
C GLU A 552 -67.35 2.79 44.27
N LEU A 553 -67.58 1.50 44.03
CA LEU A 553 -68.30 0.96 42.88
C LEU A 553 -69.70 0.57 43.33
N ASP A 554 -70.66 1.47 43.13
CA ASP A 554 -72.05 1.25 43.54
C ASP A 554 -72.91 0.81 42.36
N ALA A 555 -73.16 -0.50 42.25
CA ALA A 555 -74.03 -1.05 41.21
C ALA A 555 -75.47 -0.48 41.22
N SER A 556 -75.92 0.13 42.32
CA SER A 556 -77.26 0.71 42.42
C SER A 556 -77.42 2.06 41.69
N MET A 557 -76.33 2.81 41.51
CA MET A 557 -76.35 4.11 40.82
C MET A 557 -76.40 3.99 39.29
N GLY A 558 -76.24 2.77 38.76
CA GLY A 558 -76.07 2.54 37.31
C GLY A 558 -74.67 2.93 36.82
N TYR A 559 -74.34 2.52 35.58
CA TYR A 559 -73.09 2.87 34.90
C TYR A 559 -73.42 3.56 33.57
N PRO A 560 -72.59 4.50 33.07
CA PRO A 560 -71.24 4.83 33.53
C PRO A 560 -71.20 5.66 34.83
N GLN A 561 -70.16 5.47 35.64
CA GLN A 561 -69.84 6.29 36.81
C GLN A 561 -68.53 7.03 36.59
N THR A 562 -68.48 8.33 36.83
CA THR A 562 -67.30 9.14 36.52
C THR A 562 -66.68 9.75 37.76
N PHE A 563 -65.36 9.96 37.72
CA PHE A 563 -64.61 10.62 38.77
C PHE A 563 -63.38 11.35 38.20
N GLU A 564 -63.05 12.50 38.79
CA GLU A 564 -61.83 13.23 38.41
C GLU A 564 -60.59 12.58 39.03
N TYR A 565 -59.51 12.42 38.27
CA TYR A 565 -58.22 11.98 38.77
C TYR A 565 -57.08 12.52 37.90
N ALA A 566 -56.04 13.06 38.55
CA ALA A 566 -54.80 13.52 37.92
C ALA A 566 -54.99 14.38 36.64
N GLY A 567 -55.99 15.28 36.64
CA GLY A 567 -56.27 16.23 35.55
C GLY A 567 -57.18 15.71 34.44
N SER A 568 -57.83 14.55 34.62
CA SER A 568 -58.77 13.97 33.65
C SER A 568 -59.98 13.32 34.33
N ILE A 569 -61.06 13.11 33.58
CA ILE A 569 -62.24 12.39 34.06
C ILE A 569 -62.16 10.93 33.62
N ILE A 570 -62.11 10.01 34.58
CA ILE A 570 -62.17 8.57 34.34
C ILE A 570 -63.61 8.11 34.45
N SER A 571 -64.03 7.23 33.55
CA SER A 571 -65.34 6.57 33.57
C SER A 571 -65.19 5.09 33.89
N VAL A 572 -65.95 4.59 34.86
CA VAL A 572 -66.28 3.18 35.00
C VAL A 572 -67.48 2.92 34.13
N ASP A 573 -67.26 2.43 32.92
CA ASP A 573 -68.31 2.31 31.90
C ASP A 573 -69.30 1.20 32.22
N LYS A 574 -68.80 0.09 32.77
CA LYS A 574 -69.62 -1.06 33.12
C LYS A 574 -68.91 -2.01 34.08
N VAL A 575 -69.72 -2.65 34.92
CA VAL A 575 -69.34 -3.77 35.79
C VAL A 575 -70.34 -4.90 35.60
N GLU A 576 -69.90 -6.02 35.02
CA GLU A 576 -70.74 -7.17 34.71
C GLU A 576 -70.30 -8.37 35.56
N VAL A 577 -71.08 -8.70 36.60
CA VAL A 577 -70.77 -9.80 37.51
C VAL A 577 -71.14 -11.16 36.88
N GLY A 578 -70.14 -11.93 36.48
CA GLY A 578 -70.28 -13.20 35.77
C GLY A 578 -69.48 -14.34 36.40
N GLN A 579 -69.18 -15.39 35.62
CA GLN A 579 -68.15 -16.38 35.98
C GLN A 579 -66.77 -15.70 36.02
N THR A 580 -66.51 -14.86 35.02
CA THR A 580 -65.50 -13.79 35.07
C THR A 580 -66.27 -12.49 35.26
N THR A 581 -65.88 -11.70 36.26
CA THR A 581 -66.45 -10.36 36.43
C THR A 581 -65.67 -9.39 35.54
N ASN A 582 -66.38 -8.73 34.63
CA ASN A 582 -65.77 -7.79 33.69
C ASN A 582 -65.96 -6.36 34.19
N VAL A 583 -64.86 -5.61 34.31
CA VAL A 583 -64.86 -4.18 34.62
C VAL A 583 -64.25 -3.45 33.44
N VAL A 584 -64.93 -2.41 32.96
CA VAL A 584 -64.39 -1.56 31.88
C VAL A 584 -64.21 -0.15 32.41
N LEU A 585 -62.97 0.33 32.29
CA LEU A 585 -62.59 1.70 32.58
C LEU A 585 -62.29 2.40 31.25
N SER A 586 -62.74 3.62 31.08
CA SER A 586 -62.31 4.47 29.97
C SER A 586 -61.82 5.82 30.44
N ASN A 587 -60.87 6.37 29.68
CA ASN A 587 -60.44 7.75 29.79
C ASN A 587 -59.94 8.21 28.42
N HIS A 588 -60.82 8.89 27.69
CA HIS A 588 -60.55 9.41 26.35
C HIS A 588 -59.92 10.82 26.35
N GLU A 589 -59.87 11.49 27.51
CA GLU A 589 -59.30 12.84 27.62
C GLU A 589 -57.79 12.77 27.84
N ILE A 590 -57.00 13.17 26.84
CA ILE A 590 -55.53 13.08 26.90
C ILE A 590 -54.87 14.44 27.17
N LYS A 591 -55.42 15.53 26.64
CA LYS A 591 -54.75 16.84 26.59
C LYS A 591 -54.30 17.40 27.96
N ASN A 592 -55.07 17.16 29.02
CA ASN A 592 -54.78 17.65 30.38
C ASN A 592 -54.42 16.52 31.36
N ARG A 593 -54.32 15.29 30.87
CA ARG A 593 -54.12 14.09 31.67
C ARG A 593 -52.64 13.98 32.06
N SER A 594 -52.38 13.79 33.34
CA SER A 594 -51.01 13.76 33.87
C SER A 594 -50.33 12.39 33.78
N TYR A 595 -50.96 11.40 33.17
CA TYR A 595 -50.52 10.01 33.24
C TYR A 595 -50.80 9.19 31.99
N GLU A 596 -49.93 8.25 31.70
CA GLU A 596 -50.01 7.32 30.58
C GLU A 596 -50.72 6.02 31.01
N SER A 597 -50.38 5.53 32.20
CA SER A 597 -50.97 4.31 32.79
C SER A 597 -51.26 4.49 34.28
N LEU A 598 -52.22 3.72 34.80
CA LEU A 598 -52.61 3.72 36.21
C LEU A 598 -52.04 2.50 36.91
N GLN A 599 -51.67 2.68 38.17
CA GLN A 599 -51.38 1.60 39.10
C GLN A 599 -52.59 1.50 40.02
N PHE A 600 -53.35 0.41 39.92
CA PHE A 600 -54.58 0.26 40.68
C PHE A 600 -54.86 -1.20 41.00
N ASP A 601 -55.67 -1.39 42.03
CA ASP A 601 -56.27 -2.64 42.43
C ASP A 601 -57.79 -2.51 42.40
N ILE A 602 -58.48 -3.61 42.13
CA ILE A 602 -59.91 -3.71 42.37
C ILE A 602 -60.09 -4.56 43.63
N VAL A 603 -60.89 -4.09 44.57
CA VAL A 603 -61.15 -4.79 45.83
C VAL A 603 -62.59 -5.29 45.83
N GLY A 604 -62.75 -6.59 46.07
CA GLY A 604 -64.06 -7.23 46.19
C GLY A 604 -64.71 -7.03 47.55
N ASP A 605 -65.87 -7.65 47.75
CA ASP A 605 -66.62 -7.64 49.03
C ASP A 605 -65.86 -8.34 50.19
N ARG A 606 -64.80 -9.09 49.87
CA ARG A 606 -63.85 -9.69 50.82
C ARG A 606 -62.42 -9.51 50.33
N GLU A 607 -61.49 -9.21 51.24
CA GLU A 607 -60.09 -8.84 50.96
C GLU A 607 -59.22 -9.91 50.25
N ASN A 608 -59.75 -11.09 49.92
CA ASN A 608 -59.01 -12.17 49.23
C ASN A 608 -59.87 -12.91 48.17
N GLU A 609 -60.90 -12.25 47.63
CA GLU A 609 -61.82 -12.90 46.68
C GLU A 609 -61.26 -12.99 45.25
N ILE A 610 -60.35 -12.10 44.88
CA ILE A 610 -59.75 -12.06 43.54
C ILE A 610 -58.57 -13.02 43.50
N GLY A 611 -58.68 -14.01 42.63
CA GLY A 611 -57.67 -15.01 42.39
C GLY A 611 -56.79 -14.75 41.18
N SER A 612 -57.39 -14.23 40.10
CA SER A 612 -56.67 -13.78 38.91
C SER A 612 -57.32 -12.53 38.31
N MET A 613 -56.48 -11.70 37.70
CA MET A 613 -56.87 -10.49 36.98
C MET A 613 -56.23 -10.52 35.60
N GLY A 614 -57.06 -10.62 34.56
CA GLY A 614 -56.65 -10.40 33.17
C GLY A 614 -56.92 -8.96 32.77
N MET A 615 -56.04 -8.35 31.99
CA MET A 615 -56.20 -6.99 31.52
C MET A 615 -55.89 -6.92 30.02
N ASP A 616 -56.78 -6.26 29.29
CA ASP A 616 -56.61 -5.88 27.89
C ASP A 616 -56.80 -4.35 27.78
N SER A 617 -56.07 -3.70 26.86
CA SER A 617 -56.10 -2.24 26.76
C SER A 617 -56.18 -1.77 25.32
N GLU A 618 -57.03 -0.78 25.09
CA GLU A 618 -56.99 0.04 23.89
C GLU A 618 -56.31 1.37 24.22
N GLY A 619 -55.66 1.98 23.24
CA GLY A 619 -54.99 3.25 23.45
C GLY A 619 -54.52 3.92 22.17
N VAL A 620 -53.91 5.07 22.34
CA VAL A 620 -53.34 5.88 21.27
C VAL A 620 -51.90 6.22 21.59
N ILE A 621 -51.10 6.44 20.54
CA ILE A 621 -49.74 6.96 20.68
C ILE A 621 -49.82 8.47 20.51
N VAL A 622 -49.11 9.21 21.35
CA VAL A 622 -49.01 10.67 21.27
C VAL A 622 -47.54 11.07 21.20
N ASP A 623 -47.18 11.88 20.21
CA ASP A 623 -45.81 12.41 20.10
C ASP A 623 -45.55 13.56 21.10
N LYS A 624 -44.32 14.06 21.13
CA LYS A 624 -43.95 15.20 21.98
C LYS A 624 -44.71 16.50 21.68
N ASN A 625 -45.27 16.64 20.47
CA ASN A 625 -45.99 17.83 20.02
C ASN A 625 -47.51 17.72 20.28
N GLY A 626 -47.99 16.58 20.78
CA GLY A 626 -49.40 16.32 21.04
C GLY A 626 -50.19 15.78 19.85
N ILE A 627 -49.52 15.29 18.80
CA ILE A 627 -50.16 14.62 17.66
C ILE A 627 -50.52 13.19 18.06
N GLU A 628 -51.79 12.83 17.88
CA GLU A 628 -52.32 11.50 18.20
C GLU A 628 -52.26 10.56 16.99
N TYR A 629 -51.84 9.32 17.23
CA TYR A 629 -51.72 8.25 16.25
C TYR A 629 -52.50 7.02 16.74
N ASN A 630 -53.39 6.51 15.88
CA ASN A 630 -54.18 5.32 16.19
C ASN A 630 -53.39 4.06 15.83
N ILE A 631 -53.13 3.20 16.82
CA ILE A 631 -52.38 1.94 16.65
C ILE A 631 -53.06 0.97 15.67
N ASN A 632 -54.39 1.03 15.53
CA ASN A 632 -55.14 0.15 14.64
C ASN A 632 -55.07 0.59 13.16
N ASN A 633 -54.57 1.80 12.88
CA ASN A 633 -54.36 2.33 11.53
C ASN A 633 -52.86 2.34 11.21
N LEU A 634 -52.30 1.21 10.75
CA LEU A 634 -50.88 1.09 10.37
C LEU A 634 -50.66 1.15 8.85
N PRO A 635 -49.50 1.63 8.36
CA PRO A 635 -48.21 1.61 9.07
C PRO A 635 -47.61 3.00 9.30
N VAL A 636 -47.85 3.59 10.47
CA VAL A 636 -46.96 4.63 11.01
C VAL A 636 -45.70 3.91 11.50
N ALA A 637 -44.53 4.26 10.96
CA ALA A 637 -43.28 3.73 11.47
C ALA A 637 -43.04 4.33 12.86
N TYR A 638 -43.09 3.50 13.90
CA TYR A 638 -42.90 3.93 15.29
C TYR A 638 -41.59 4.70 15.48
N GLU A 639 -40.56 4.39 14.68
CA GLU A 639 -39.25 5.05 14.64
C GLU A 639 -39.28 6.51 14.14
N GLU A 640 -40.31 6.90 13.39
CA GLU A 640 -40.48 8.26 12.86
C GLU A 640 -41.21 9.18 13.84
N ILE A 641 -41.83 8.61 14.90
CA ILE A 641 -42.56 9.38 15.90
C ILE A 641 -41.57 9.93 16.92
N ASP A 642 -41.59 11.25 17.14
CA ASP A 642 -40.66 11.89 18.07
C ASP A 642 -41.13 11.73 19.52
N GLN A 643 -40.43 10.85 20.25
CA GLN A 643 -40.68 10.48 21.65
C GLN A 643 -42.13 10.04 21.94
N PRO A 644 -42.59 8.93 21.32
CA PRO A 644 -43.96 8.45 21.43
C PRO A 644 -44.29 8.05 22.88
N ARG A 645 -45.49 8.42 23.33
CA ARG A 645 -46.08 8.00 24.60
C ARG A 645 -47.38 7.26 24.32
N TYR A 646 -47.54 6.08 24.93
CA TYR A 646 -48.78 5.32 24.83
C TYR A 646 -49.73 5.71 25.96
N PHE A 647 -50.92 6.20 25.61
CA PHE A 647 -52.00 6.48 26.54
C PHE A 647 -53.08 5.43 26.36
N PHE A 648 -53.41 4.68 27.42
CA PHE A 648 -54.61 3.85 27.38
C PHE A 648 -55.85 4.74 27.30
N THR A 649 -56.81 4.34 26.48
CA THR A 649 -58.13 4.96 26.39
C THR A 649 -59.21 4.08 27.00
N VAL A 650 -59.05 2.76 26.92
CA VAL A 650 -59.98 1.78 27.51
C VAL A 650 -59.16 0.65 28.15
N LEU A 651 -59.53 0.27 29.37
CA LEU A 651 -59.03 -0.93 30.05
C LEU A 651 -60.19 -1.91 30.24
N ARG A 652 -59.99 -3.14 29.78
CA ARG A 652 -60.93 -4.25 29.92
C ARG A 652 -60.33 -5.23 30.91
N ILE A 653 -60.96 -5.35 32.06
CA ILE A 653 -60.42 -6.09 33.21
C ILE A 653 -61.33 -7.28 33.49
N GLY A 654 -60.77 -8.47 33.45
CA GLY A 654 -61.45 -9.72 33.80
C GLY A 654 -60.99 -10.23 35.16
N LEU A 655 -61.91 -10.28 36.13
CA LEU A 655 -61.64 -10.74 37.49
C LEU A 655 -62.22 -12.14 37.70
N GLN A 656 -61.41 -13.05 38.24
CA GLN A 656 -61.85 -14.40 38.62
C GLN A 656 -61.48 -14.70 40.06
N SER A 657 -62.30 -15.52 40.72
CA SER A 657 -62.04 -15.99 42.07
C SER A 657 -61.28 -17.31 42.03
N ASN A 658 -60.31 -17.47 42.94
CA ASN A 658 -59.61 -18.76 43.15
C ASN A 658 -60.53 -19.83 43.74
N ASN A 659 -61.67 -19.44 44.31
CA ASN A 659 -62.67 -20.36 44.84
C ASN A 659 -63.66 -20.76 43.74
N THR A 660 -63.66 -22.04 43.38
CA THR A 660 -64.54 -22.63 42.36
C THR A 660 -66.01 -22.32 42.64
N GLY A 661 -66.70 -21.70 41.68
CA GLY A 661 -68.13 -21.39 41.77
C GLY A 661 -68.49 -20.08 42.50
N LYS A 662 -67.50 -19.34 43.05
CA LYS A 662 -67.74 -17.99 43.59
C LYS A 662 -67.48 -16.93 42.54
N LYS A 663 -68.31 -15.89 42.52
CA LYS A 663 -68.19 -14.72 41.64
C LYS A 663 -67.52 -13.59 42.41
N VAL A 664 -66.64 -12.84 41.77
CA VAL A 664 -66.04 -11.63 42.36
C VAL A 664 -67.03 -10.48 42.27
N ILE A 665 -67.39 -9.87 43.39
CA ILE A 665 -68.22 -8.65 43.40
C ILE A 665 -67.32 -7.46 43.75
N PRO A 666 -66.89 -6.65 42.76
CA PRO A 666 -66.02 -5.51 43.01
C PRO A 666 -66.78 -4.43 43.79
N LYS A 667 -66.13 -3.89 44.82
CA LYS A 667 -66.67 -2.86 45.72
C LYS A 667 -65.94 -1.54 45.59
N SER A 668 -64.63 -1.57 45.38
CA SER A 668 -63.87 -0.35 45.18
C SER A 668 -62.76 -0.54 44.16
N LEU A 669 -62.46 0.55 43.44
CA LEU A 669 -61.26 0.72 42.64
C LEU A 669 -60.28 1.54 43.49
N LYS A 670 -59.16 0.93 43.87
CA LYS A 670 -58.07 1.59 44.60
C LYS A 670 -56.98 1.95 43.62
N ILE A 671 -56.86 3.22 43.29
CA ILE A 671 -55.70 3.72 42.56
C ILE A 671 -54.59 3.93 43.58
N ASN A 672 -53.44 3.31 43.36
CA ASN A 672 -52.24 3.44 44.18
C ASN A 672 -51.32 4.54 43.66
N GLY A 673 -51.40 4.82 42.36
CA GLY A 673 -50.52 5.76 41.69
C GLY A 673 -50.67 5.72 40.18
N TYR A 674 -49.71 6.31 39.48
CA TYR A 674 -49.69 6.33 38.03
C TYR A 674 -48.28 6.44 37.47
N ASN A 675 -48.10 6.03 36.22
CA ASN A 675 -46.85 6.23 35.50
C ASN A 675 -46.96 7.40 34.54
N THR A 676 -45.90 8.21 34.45
CA THR A 676 -45.79 9.26 33.45
C THR A 676 -44.40 9.50 32.92
N THR A 677 -44.30 9.95 31.67
CA THR A 677 -43.06 10.32 31.00
C THR A 677 -42.92 11.82 30.96
N LYS A 678 -41.78 12.31 31.45
CA LYS A 678 -41.36 13.71 31.26
C LYS A 678 -40.19 13.79 30.28
N TYR A 679 -40.23 14.79 29.42
CA TYR A 679 -39.12 15.14 28.55
C TYR A 679 -38.11 15.97 29.31
N LEU A 680 -36.83 15.70 29.05
CA LEU A 680 -35.70 16.35 29.70
C LEU A 680 -34.80 16.93 28.63
N ASP A 681 -34.23 18.10 28.91
CA ASP A 681 -33.18 18.72 28.09
C ASP A 681 -31.92 19.03 28.93
N ASP A 682 -31.89 18.56 30.18
CA ASP A 682 -30.80 18.80 31.12
C ASP A 682 -29.49 18.19 30.63
N VAL A 683 -28.41 18.97 30.76
CA VAL A 683 -27.04 18.54 30.47
C VAL A 683 -26.24 18.53 31.76
N VAL A 684 -25.75 17.35 32.14
CA VAL A 684 -24.87 17.19 33.30
C VAL A 684 -23.43 17.13 32.84
N LYS A 685 -22.60 18.02 33.38
CA LYS A 685 -21.16 18.08 33.08
C LYS A 685 -20.35 17.36 34.15
N ILE A 686 -19.46 16.47 33.72
CA ILE A 686 -18.62 15.67 34.59
C ILE A 686 -17.16 15.88 34.17
N SER A 687 -16.35 16.42 35.08
CA SER A 687 -14.91 16.59 34.86
C SER A 687 -14.14 15.40 35.41
N LEU A 688 -13.28 14.80 34.58
CA LEU A 688 -12.37 13.74 34.99
C LEU A 688 -10.98 14.32 35.25
N LYS A 689 -10.32 13.81 36.28
CA LYS A 689 -8.97 14.26 36.70
C LYS A 689 -7.86 13.52 35.99
#